data_AF-A0A2M9GB76-F1
#
_entry.id   AF-A0A2M9GB76-F1
#
_cell.length_a   1.000
_cell.length_b   1.000
_cell.length_c   1.000
_cell.angle_alpha   90.00
_cell.angle_beta   90.00
_cell.angle_gamma   90.00
#
_symmetry.space_group_name_H-M   'P 1'
#
loop_
_entity.id
_entity.type
_entity.pdbx_description
1 polymer ?
#
loop_
_entity_poly.entity_id
_entity_poly.type
_entity_poly.pdbx_seq_one_letter_code
_entity_poly.pdbx_strand_id
1 'polypeptide(L)'
;MLKKTLFQLHWFFGITAGLVLALMGITGAAVSFQDEILRALNPSVLTVQKRDAGVLPPAELVRKLEATEGQTVAMLFVESESGNAARVFFTPPPGERRGQLRYFDPYTGDYMGDVVGQDVFGFLLQFHRFLVMGDTGRNITGACTLILVFFCLSGLYLRWPRQVASWRAWLTLDWRKKGRAFNWDLHSVVGTWCLLAYLLSALTGLYWSYDWYSQGLTKLLSDAPHNERVRKRGPAPEGAAPVANYDAIWSSIYSNAGPGLNAYNIRMPAVAGQPATVYYLLENSPHDRALNQINLDPATGEVKSHDQYANKSLGSKLLTSVYALHTGSYFGLVGRIILTLSSVLMPLFFITGWLLYLDRRRKKRQVRDARKGLTTNHSDAPAWLIGFASQSGFAEQLAWQTAGQLQAAGLPVKVQPLGSVSQDDLRQSENALFVVSTFGDGEAPDSARGFERSVLGQDLSLKGLNYSVLALGDRQYEHFCGFARRLHFWLTHQGGNALFAPVEVDSGDTSALLHWQQQLGQLTGQAAVSAWPTAQYENWTLSQRTLLNRDSAGSDVYLLGLTSPSPQRWQAGDLVEVLPRNCPWAIEHFLEGLGLAGSDGVLIEGLAQSLNQALATRQLPDNRAHLVGLHAQALVNALVPLGMREYSIASIASDGVLELIVRQERHPDGSLGLASGWLTEHATVGSSISLRLRRNSGFHLPEAPVPLILLGNGTGLAGLRSLLKARIADGQQRNWLLFGERNIQHDFLCQDELQGWLASGDLALLDLAFSRDQEEKIYVQDRLRESADVLRKWLSEGAAIYVCGSLQGMAAGVDQALVDILGREAVDRLIEQGRYRRDVY
;
A
#
# COMPACT_ATOMS: atom_id res chain seq x y z
N MET A 1 -24.02 1.66 7.32
CA MET A 1 -24.15 2.52 6.12
C MET A 1 -23.00 3.53 6.00
N LEU A 2 -22.98 4.62 6.78
CA LEU A 2 -22.16 5.83 6.56
C LEU A 2 -20.72 5.62 6.05
N LYS A 3 -19.88 4.82 6.73
CA LYS A 3 -18.47 4.61 6.33
C LYS A 3 -18.31 4.00 4.91
N LYS A 4 -19.28 3.20 4.44
CA LYS A 4 -19.33 2.65 3.07
C LYS A 4 -19.68 3.72 2.04
N THR A 5 -20.65 4.59 2.37
CA THR A 5 -21.06 5.73 1.52
C THR A 5 -19.96 6.77 1.41
N LEU A 6 -19.31 7.13 2.53
CA LEU A 6 -18.16 8.04 2.53
C LEU A 6 -16.99 7.48 1.74
N PHE A 7 -16.67 6.19 1.87
CA PHE A 7 -15.65 5.53 1.03
C PHE A 7 -16.01 5.57 -0.46
N GLN A 8 -17.30 5.39 -0.81
CA GLN A 8 -17.77 5.49 -2.19
C GLN A 8 -17.61 6.90 -2.76
N LEU A 9 -18.04 7.92 -2.02
CA LEU A 9 -17.91 9.33 -2.42
C LEU A 9 -16.45 9.79 -2.48
N HIS A 10 -15.62 9.39 -1.52
CA HIS A 10 -14.19 9.72 -1.47
C HIS A 10 -13.45 9.17 -2.69
N TRP A 11 -13.67 7.91 -3.06
CA TRP A 11 -13.10 7.34 -4.29
C TRP A 11 -13.69 7.99 -5.57
N PHE A 12 -15.00 8.24 -5.61
CA PHE A 12 -15.65 8.88 -6.77
C PHE A 12 -15.08 10.27 -7.05
N PHE A 13 -15.06 11.15 -6.04
CA PHE A 13 -14.47 12.48 -6.16
C PHE A 13 -12.94 12.42 -6.36
N GLY A 14 -12.25 11.44 -5.77
CA GLY A 14 -10.81 11.24 -5.98
C GLY A 14 -10.46 10.95 -7.44
N ILE A 15 -11.37 10.28 -8.17
CA ILE A 15 -11.27 10.07 -9.61
C ILE A 15 -11.67 11.32 -10.42
N THR A 16 -12.76 12.01 -10.07
CA THR A 16 -13.29 13.09 -10.92
C THR A 16 -12.64 14.46 -10.70
N ALA A 17 -12.25 14.79 -9.46
CA ALA A 17 -11.62 16.08 -9.10
C ALA A 17 -10.12 15.96 -8.80
N GLY A 18 -9.61 14.76 -8.54
CA GLY A 18 -8.22 14.55 -8.11
C GLY A 18 -7.16 15.05 -9.11
N LEU A 19 -7.43 14.97 -10.42
CA LEU A 19 -6.54 15.51 -11.45
C LEU A 19 -6.45 17.04 -11.39
N VAL A 20 -7.59 17.72 -11.21
CA VAL A 20 -7.64 19.19 -11.10
C VAL A 20 -6.89 19.64 -9.85
N LEU A 21 -7.12 18.97 -8.71
CA LEU A 21 -6.41 19.23 -7.46
C LEU A 21 -4.91 18.99 -7.58
N ALA A 22 -4.48 17.90 -8.24
CA ALA A 22 -3.07 17.62 -8.49
C ALA A 22 -2.37 18.77 -9.27
N LEU A 23 -3.01 19.28 -10.32
CA LEU A 23 -2.50 20.40 -11.12
C LEU A 23 -2.55 21.73 -10.34
N MET A 24 -3.59 21.98 -9.54
CA MET A 24 -3.65 23.12 -8.61
C MET A 24 -2.52 23.05 -7.57
N GLY A 25 -2.18 21.87 -7.05
CA GLY A 25 -1.08 21.67 -6.11
C GLY A 25 0.29 21.99 -6.73
N ILE A 26 0.57 21.48 -7.93
CA ILE A 26 1.82 21.78 -8.65
C ILE A 26 1.95 23.27 -8.96
N THR A 27 0.89 23.89 -9.51
CA THR A 27 0.90 25.32 -9.86
C THR A 27 0.99 26.23 -8.62
N GLY A 28 0.33 25.85 -7.52
CA GLY A 28 0.42 26.55 -6.24
C GLY A 28 1.82 26.45 -5.62
N ALA A 29 2.43 25.26 -5.64
CA ALA A 29 3.79 25.05 -5.16
C ALA A 29 4.83 25.89 -5.93
N ALA A 30 4.71 25.97 -7.26
CA ALA A 30 5.57 26.80 -8.09
C ALA A 30 5.42 28.30 -7.76
N VAL A 31 4.19 28.81 -7.74
CA VAL A 31 3.90 30.22 -7.42
C VAL A 31 4.32 30.59 -5.98
N SER A 32 4.26 29.64 -5.04
CA SER A 32 4.70 29.86 -3.64
C SER A 32 6.17 30.28 -3.50
N PHE A 33 7.04 30.02 -4.48
CA PHE A 33 8.45 30.47 -4.51
C PHE A 33 8.79 31.36 -5.71
N GLN A 34 7.79 32.03 -6.30
CA GLN A 34 7.95 32.90 -7.48
C GLN A 34 9.06 33.96 -7.33
N ASP A 35 9.09 34.70 -6.22
CA ASP A 35 10.05 35.80 -6.03
C ASP A 35 11.51 35.33 -5.88
N GLU A 36 11.75 34.13 -5.35
CA GLU A 36 13.08 33.49 -5.29
C GLU A 36 13.48 32.94 -6.66
N ILE A 37 12.58 32.24 -7.35
CA ILE A 37 12.86 31.62 -8.66
C ILE A 37 13.14 32.70 -9.72
N LEU A 38 12.34 33.79 -9.73
CA LEU A 38 12.58 34.90 -10.65
C LEU A 38 13.91 35.60 -10.38
N ARG A 39 14.31 35.80 -9.12
CA ARG A 39 15.63 36.36 -8.76
C ARG A 39 16.78 35.44 -9.18
N ALA A 40 16.65 34.13 -8.98
CA ALA A 40 17.65 33.16 -9.42
C ALA A 40 17.81 33.11 -10.96
N LEU A 41 16.73 33.35 -11.71
CA LEU A 41 16.74 33.42 -13.17
C LEU A 41 17.20 34.78 -13.71
N ASN A 42 17.00 35.88 -12.97
CA ASN A 42 17.25 37.25 -13.41
C ASN A 42 18.11 38.05 -12.40
N PRO A 43 19.30 37.56 -12.00
CA PRO A 43 20.08 38.19 -10.94
C PRO A 43 20.51 39.62 -11.29
N SER A 44 20.79 39.91 -12.57
CA SER A 44 21.16 41.25 -13.06
C SER A 44 20.00 42.24 -13.15
N VAL A 45 18.75 41.79 -13.02
CA VAL A 45 17.54 42.63 -13.14
C VAL A 45 16.87 42.85 -11.78
N LEU A 46 16.97 41.86 -10.90
CA LEU A 46 16.22 41.82 -9.63
C LEU A 46 17.09 41.94 -8.38
N THR A 47 18.41 41.82 -8.49
CA THR A 47 19.35 42.01 -7.38
C THR A 47 20.20 43.26 -7.62
N VAL A 48 20.30 44.12 -6.60
CA VAL A 48 21.01 45.42 -6.64
C VAL A 48 22.06 45.49 -5.54
N GLN A 49 23.10 46.31 -5.76
CA GLN A 49 24.13 46.53 -4.74
C GLN A 49 23.66 47.59 -3.73
N LYS A 50 23.35 47.15 -2.49
CA LYS A 50 23.06 48.05 -1.36
C LYS A 50 24.20 49.06 -1.17
N ARG A 51 23.85 50.33 -0.95
CA ARG A 51 24.79 51.44 -0.76
C ARG A 51 24.58 52.10 0.59
N ASP A 52 25.67 52.51 1.24
CA ASP A 52 25.66 53.12 2.57
C ASP A 52 24.91 54.46 2.64
N ALA A 53 24.67 55.11 1.48
CA ALA A 53 23.85 56.31 1.36
C ALA A 53 22.34 56.07 1.53
N GLY A 54 21.89 54.81 1.56
CA GLY A 54 20.46 54.45 1.60
C GLY A 54 19.77 54.58 0.22
N VAL A 55 18.52 54.12 0.16
CA VAL A 55 17.68 54.26 -1.04
C VAL A 55 17.30 55.73 -1.29
N LEU A 56 17.09 56.10 -2.56
CA LEU A 56 16.71 57.46 -2.93
C LEU A 56 15.33 57.85 -2.35
N PRO A 57 15.14 59.11 -1.94
CA PRO A 57 13.82 59.61 -1.55
C PRO A 57 12.79 59.43 -2.68
N PRO A 58 11.52 59.09 -2.39
CA PRO A 58 10.50 58.85 -3.40
C PRO A 58 10.35 59.97 -4.44
N ALA A 59 10.54 61.23 -4.05
CA ALA A 59 10.44 62.38 -4.94
C ALA A 59 11.61 62.53 -5.94
N GLU A 60 12.80 62.05 -5.58
CA GLU A 60 13.93 61.98 -6.52
C GLU A 60 13.81 60.74 -7.40
N LEU A 61 13.49 59.59 -6.79
CA LEU A 61 13.33 58.32 -7.48
C LEU A 61 12.24 58.44 -8.56
N VAL A 62 11.02 58.86 -8.22
CA VAL A 62 9.94 59.02 -9.22
C VAL A 62 10.31 60.03 -10.30
N ARG A 63 10.97 61.15 -9.97
CA ARG A 63 11.42 62.12 -10.97
C ARG A 63 12.38 61.50 -12.00
N LYS A 64 13.28 60.60 -11.57
CA LYS A 64 14.17 59.84 -12.47
C LYS A 64 13.42 58.78 -13.28
N LEU A 65 12.47 58.07 -12.66
CA LEU A 65 11.63 57.06 -13.32
C LEU A 65 10.78 57.67 -14.44
N GLU A 66 10.04 58.74 -14.14
CA GLU A 66 9.15 59.41 -15.09
C GLU A 66 9.92 60.12 -16.21
N ALA A 67 11.11 60.64 -15.92
CA ALA A 67 12.01 61.22 -16.93
C ALA A 67 12.64 60.17 -17.86
N THR A 68 12.88 58.95 -17.36
CA THR A 68 13.43 57.83 -18.15
C THR A 68 12.37 57.19 -19.07
N GLU A 69 11.14 57.04 -18.58
CA GLU A 69 10.08 56.28 -19.27
C GLU A 69 9.03 57.14 -19.98
N GLY A 70 8.95 58.44 -19.67
CA GLY A 70 7.92 59.34 -20.20
C GLY A 70 6.48 59.01 -19.74
N GLN A 71 6.32 58.17 -18.72
CA GLN A 71 5.04 57.73 -18.16
C GLN A 71 4.97 58.04 -16.66
N THR A 72 3.78 58.35 -16.14
CA THR A 72 3.59 58.67 -14.72
C THR A 72 3.50 57.42 -13.84
N VAL A 73 4.07 57.48 -12.64
CA VAL A 73 4.11 56.34 -11.70
C VAL A 73 2.79 56.20 -10.93
N ALA A 74 2.09 55.08 -11.13
CA ALA A 74 0.85 54.75 -10.43
C ALA A 74 1.08 53.91 -9.16
N MET A 75 2.14 53.10 -9.13
CA MET A 75 2.56 52.36 -7.92
C MET A 75 4.08 52.26 -7.84
N LEU A 76 4.63 52.64 -6.69
CA LEU A 76 6.03 52.49 -6.33
C LEU A 76 6.16 51.52 -5.15
N PHE A 77 6.93 50.45 -5.31
CA PHE A 77 7.29 49.52 -4.23
C PHE A 77 8.80 49.43 -4.05
N VAL A 78 9.26 49.68 -2.82
CA VAL A 78 10.68 49.73 -2.45
C VAL A 78 10.88 49.02 -1.10
N GLU A 79 11.98 48.28 -0.99
CA GLU A 79 12.46 47.62 0.23
C GLU A 79 13.78 48.30 0.66
N SER A 80 13.70 49.22 1.62
CA SER A 80 14.73 50.19 2.02
C SER A 80 16.09 49.56 2.36
N GLU A 81 16.03 48.40 3.02
CA GLU A 81 17.16 47.70 3.62
C GLU A 81 17.75 46.59 2.73
N SER A 82 17.14 46.35 1.55
CA SER A 82 17.34 45.12 0.77
C SER A 82 18.37 45.23 -0.37
N GLY A 83 18.78 44.08 -0.89
CA GLY A 83 19.44 43.97 -2.20
C GLY A 83 18.47 43.69 -3.35
N ASN A 84 17.18 44.05 -3.25
CA ASN A 84 16.17 43.77 -4.28
C ASN A 84 15.84 45.04 -5.11
N ALA A 85 15.61 44.88 -6.41
CA ALA A 85 15.19 45.98 -7.29
C ALA A 85 13.78 46.51 -6.95
N ALA A 86 13.59 47.82 -7.09
CA ALA A 86 12.30 48.49 -6.93
C ALA A 86 11.31 48.04 -8.01
N ARG A 87 10.02 47.92 -7.64
CA ARG A 87 8.96 47.48 -8.56
C ARG A 87 8.02 48.66 -8.84
N VAL A 88 7.95 49.05 -10.11
CA VAL A 88 7.23 50.26 -10.55
C VAL A 88 6.13 49.86 -11.53
N PHE A 89 4.88 50.20 -11.22
CA PHE A 89 3.79 50.18 -12.22
C PHE A 89 3.49 51.60 -12.66
N PHE A 90 3.50 51.82 -13.97
CA PHE A 90 3.06 53.08 -14.57
C PHE A 90 1.53 53.15 -14.70
N THR A 91 1.02 54.35 -14.95
CA THR A 91 -0.41 54.59 -15.22
C THR A 91 -0.86 53.79 -16.45
N PRO A 92 -2.00 53.06 -16.40
CA PRO A 92 -2.48 52.30 -17.55
C PRO A 92 -2.82 53.21 -18.75
N PRO A 93 -2.59 52.73 -19.99
CA PRO A 93 -3.18 53.33 -21.18
C PRO A 93 -4.72 53.41 -21.10
N PRO A 94 -5.37 54.37 -21.76
CA PRO A 94 -6.83 54.46 -21.79
C PRO A 94 -7.50 53.15 -22.24
N GLY A 95 -8.43 52.65 -21.42
CA GLY A 95 -9.12 51.36 -21.63
C GLY A 95 -8.46 50.17 -20.93
N GLU A 96 -7.18 50.25 -20.55
CA GLU A 96 -6.51 49.21 -19.78
C GLU A 96 -6.73 49.35 -18.26
N ARG A 97 -6.42 48.27 -17.51
CA ARG A 97 -6.64 48.20 -16.05
C ARG A 97 -5.36 48.08 -15.21
N ARG A 98 -4.19 47.99 -15.85
CA ARG A 98 -2.85 47.97 -15.27
C ARG A 98 -1.87 48.52 -16.31
N GLY A 99 -1.01 49.47 -15.96
CA GLY A 99 0.10 49.86 -16.83
C GLY A 99 1.28 48.91 -16.72
N GLN A 100 2.34 49.19 -17.48
CA GLN A 100 3.54 48.37 -17.56
C GLN A 100 4.22 48.25 -16.18
N LEU A 101 4.69 47.05 -15.85
CA LEU A 101 5.60 46.80 -14.72
C LEU A 101 7.04 46.87 -15.22
N ARG A 102 7.90 47.63 -14.53
CA ARG A 102 9.34 47.67 -14.75
C ARG A 102 10.12 47.65 -13.44
N TYR A 103 11.41 47.37 -13.54
CA TYR A 103 12.32 47.18 -12.41
C TYR A 103 13.48 48.18 -12.49
N PHE A 104 13.84 48.76 -11.33
CA PHE A 104 14.82 49.84 -11.24
C PHE A 104 15.70 49.70 -9.98
N ASP A 105 16.93 50.23 -10.01
CA ASP A 105 17.79 50.30 -8.81
C ASP A 105 17.28 51.40 -7.87
N PRO A 106 16.80 51.09 -6.64
CA PRO A 106 16.33 52.08 -5.68
C PRO A 106 17.45 53.00 -5.15
N TYR A 107 18.72 52.65 -5.34
CA TYR A 107 19.89 53.43 -4.92
C TYR A 107 20.38 54.42 -6.00
N THR A 108 19.90 54.34 -7.25
CA THR A 108 20.27 55.29 -8.33
C THR A 108 19.10 55.82 -9.15
N GLY A 109 18.05 55.03 -9.36
CA GLY A 109 16.98 55.27 -10.32
C GLY A 109 17.20 54.65 -11.70
N ASP A 110 18.27 53.88 -11.91
CA ASP A 110 18.58 53.26 -13.21
C ASP A 110 17.61 52.11 -13.55
N TYR A 111 17.22 51.96 -14.82
CA TYR A 111 16.40 50.85 -15.31
C TYR A 111 17.21 49.56 -15.40
N MET A 112 16.65 48.47 -14.84
CA MET A 112 17.34 47.18 -14.70
C MET A 112 17.04 46.17 -15.82
N GLY A 113 16.09 46.47 -16.72
CA GLY A 113 15.65 45.56 -17.79
C GLY A 113 14.35 44.82 -17.48
N ASP A 114 14.01 43.88 -18.37
CA ASP A 114 12.79 43.06 -18.30
C ASP A 114 13.08 41.66 -17.70
N VAL A 115 12.07 41.08 -17.04
CA VAL A 115 12.20 39.84 -16.25
C VAL A 115 11.75 38.61 -17.04
N VAL A 116 12.71 37.75 -17.40
CA VAL A 116 12.48 36.45 -18.03
C VAL A 116 11.70 35.53 -17.10
N GLY A 117 10.65 34.90 -17.64
CA GLY A 117 9.80 33.94 -16.91
C GLY A 117 8.61 34.56 -16.18
N GLN A 118 8.46 35.89 -16.14
CA GLN A 118 7.33 36.56 -15.48
C GLN A 118 5.96 36.08 -16.01
N ASP A 119 5.82 35.94 -17.33
CA ASP A 119 4.58 35.47 -17.96
C ASP A 119 4.26 34.00 -17.65
N VAL A 120 5.28 33.17 -17.42
CA VAL A 120 5.10 31.77 -17.01
C VAL A 120 4.45 31.72 -15.62
N PHE A 121 4.89 32.56 -14.68
CA PHE A 121 4.22 32.67 -13.38
C PHE A 121 2.83 33.31 -13.48
N GLY A 122 2.62 34.26 -14.40
CA GLY A 122 1.29 34.77 -14.75
C GLY A 122 0.33 33.67 -15.20
N PHE A 123 0.79 32.82 -16.13
CA PHE A 123 0.06 31.64 -16.60
C PHE A 123 -0.19 30.61 -15.49
N LEU A 124 0.83 30.28 -14.68
CA LEU A 124 0.69 29.33 -13.55
C LEU A 124 -0.34 29.82 -12.53
N LEU A 125 -0.37 31.11 -12.20
CA LEU A 125 -1.37 31.71 -11.30
C LEU A 125 -2.77 31.74 -11.94
N GLN A 126 -2.87 32.02 -13.25
CA GLN A 126 -4.14 31.94 -13.98
C GLN A 126 -4.67 30.50 -14.06
N PHE A 127 -3.78 29.51 -14.19
CA PHE A 127 -4.14 28.09 -14.12
C PHE A 127 -4.59 27.71 -12.71
N HIS A 128 -3.79 28.02 -11.69
CA HIS A 128 -4.09 27.70 -10.29
C HIS A 128 -5.47 28.22 -9.85
N ARG A 129 -5.79 29.47 -10.21
CA ARG A 129 -7.04 30.13 -9.77
C ARG A 129 -8.24 29.89 -10.70
N PHE A 130 -8.00 29.78 -12.01
CA PHE A 130 -9.06 29.82 -13.03
C PHE A 130 -8.95 28.71 -14.10
N LEU A 131 -7.99 27.78 -14.01
CA LEU A 131 -7.71 26.74 -15.02
C LEU A 131 -7.56 27.28 -16.47
N VAL A 132 -7.25 28.58 -16.62
CA VAL A 132 -7.29 29.32 -17.90
C VAL A 132 -8.69 29.37 -18.56
N MET A 133 -9.75 28.96 -17.85
CA MET A 133 -11.15 28.89 -18.29
C MET A 133 -12.06 29.98 -17.66
N GLY A 134 -11.48 31.11 -17.25
CA GLY A 134 -12.23 32.27 -16.72
C GLY A 134 -13.14 31.91 -15.52
N ASP A 135 -14.37 32.43 -15.53
CA ASP A 135 -15.33 32.22 -14.43
C ASP A 135 -15.88 30.78 -14.38
N THR A 136 -15.92 30.05 -15.50
CA THR A 136 -16.20 28.59 -15.48
C THR A 136 -15.10 27.85 -14.72
N GLY A 137 -13.85 28.19 -14.98
CA GLY A 137 -12.71 27.64 -14.24
C GLY A 137 -12.69 28.06 -12.77
N ARG A 138 -13.09 29.30 -12.43
CA ARG A 138 -13.30 29.76 -11.04
C ARG A 138 -14.28 28.86 -10.28
N ASN A 139 -15.36 28.45 -10.93
CA ASN A 139 -16.35 27.57 -10.33
C ASN A 139 -15.83 26.13 -10.16
N ILE A 140 -15.00 25.64 -11.09
CA ILE A 140 -14.36 24.32 -11.00
C ILE A 140 -13.31 24.29 -9.87
N THR A 141 -12.44 25.31 -9.77
CA THR A 141 -11.45 25.40 -8.68
C THR A 141 -12.11 25.56 -7.32
N GLY A 142 -13.16 26.38 -7.22
CA GLY A 142 -14.00 26.49 -6.01
C GLY A 142 -14.66 25.16 -5.60
N ALA A 143 -15.25 24.43 -6.54
CA ALA A 143 -15.85 23.13 -6.29
C ALA A 143 -14.80 22.07 -5.88
N CYS A 144 -13.64 22.06 -6.53
CA CYS A 144 -12.51 21.21 -6.14
C CYS A 144 -12.00 21.54 -4.73
N THR A 145 -12.04 22.82 -4.33
CA THR A 145 -11.64 23.26 -3.00
C THR A 145 -12.61 22.78 -1.91
N LEU A 146 -13.93 22.80 -2.17
CA LEU A 146 -14.93 22.17 -1.31
C LEU A 146 -14.74 20.64 -1.22
N ILE A 147 -14.40 20.00 -2.34
CA ILE A 147 -14.08 18.56 -2.40
C ILE A 147 -12.80 18.25 -1.59
N LEU A 148 -11.80 19.13 -1.56
CA LEU A 148 -10.60 18.97 -0.73
C LEU A 148 -10.93 19.04 0.77
N VAL A 149 -11.82 19.95 1.20
CA VAL A 149 -12.34 19.95 2.58
C VAL A 149 -13.05 18.62 2.89
N PHE A 150 -13.87 18.12 1.95
CA PHE A 150 -14.50 16.81 2.08
C PHE A 150 -13.47 15.67 2.18
N PHE A 151 -12.38 15.69 1.42
CA PHE A 151 -11.31 14.69 1.55
C PHE A 151 -10.60 14.73 2.90
N CYS A 152 -10.31 15.91 3.45
CA CYS A 152 -9.72 16.05 4.78
C CYS A 152 -10.62 15.40 5.85
N LEU A 153 -11.91 15.73 5.85
CA LEU A 153 -12.87 15.21 6.84
C LEU A 153 -13.17 13.72 6.65
N SER A 154 -13.46 13.30 5.41
CA SER A 154 -13.79 11.90 5.11
C SER A 154 -12.57 10.98 5.21
N GLY A 155 -11.37 11.44 4.83
CA GLY A 155 -10.11 10.71 4.98
C GLY A 155 -9.79 10.43 6.45
N LEU A 156 -9.87 11.44 7.31
CA LEU A 156 -9.70 11.30 8.76
C LEU A 156 -10.67 10.26 9.36
N TYR A 157 -11.96 10.35 9.02
CA TYR A 157 -12.98 9.40 9.48
C TYR A 157 -12.81 7.98 8.89
N LEU A 158 -12.38 7.88 7.64
CA LEU A 158 -12.12 6.58 6.99
C LEU A 158 -10.91 5.89 7.61
N ARG A 159 -9.85 6.63 7.93
CA ARG A 159 -8.62 6.10 8.53
C ARG A 159 -8.77 5.71 10.00
N TRP A 160 -9.51 6.50 10.79
CA TRP A 160 -9.58 6.45 12.26
C TRP A 160 -9.16 5.12 12.91
N PRO A 161 -7.92 5.02 13.45
CA PRO A 161 -7.32 3.75 13.87
C PRO A 161 -7.86 3.26 15.21
N ARG A 162 -7.78 1.94 15.44
CA ARG A 162 -8.23 1.31 16.71
C ARG A 162 -7.33 1.62 17.91
N GLN A 163 -6.04 1.89 17.69
CA GLN A 163 -5.10 2.31 18.74
C GLN A 163 -4.85 3.82 18.65
N VAL A 164 -5.85 4.63 19.03
CA VAL A 164 -5.83 6.10 18.87
C VAL A 164 -4.58 6.75 19.51
N ALA A 165 -4.09 6.20 20.63
CA ALA A 165 -2.89 6.68 21.33
C ALA A 165 -1.55 6.30 20.68
N SER A 166 -1.54 5.42 19.67
CA SER A 166 -0.31 5.00 18.98
C SER A 166 0.05 6.02 17.90
N TRP A 167 0.92 6.98 18.24
CA TRP A 167 1.37 8.01 17.28
C TRP A 167 2.01 7.42 16.01
N ARG A 168 2.66 6.24 16.11
CA ARG A 168 3.18 5.50 14.95
C ARG A 168 2.07 5.10 13.98
N ALA A 169 0.96 4.54 14.48
CA ALA A 169 -0.19 4.18 13.65
C ALA A 169 -0.81 5.38 12.90
N TRP A 170 -0.56 6.62 13.34
CA TRP A 170 -0.94 7.83 12.62
C TRP A 170 0.16 8.36 11.68
N LEU A 171 1.45 8.27 12.04
CA LEU A 171 2.49 9.08 11.42
C LEU A 171 3.64 8.33 10.75
N THR A 172 3.84 7.02 10.98
CA THR A 172 4.90 6.26 10.30
C THR A 172 4.39 5.68 8.98
N LEU A 173 4.98 6.12 7.87
CA LEU A 173 4.79 5.47 6.57
C LEU A 173 5.46 4.12 6.60
N ASP A 174 4.69 3.08 6.30
CA ASP A 174 5.27 1.79 5.99
C ASP A 174 5.31 1.55 4.46
N TRP A 175 6.33 0.80 4.03
CA TRP A 175 6.72 0.58 2.66
C TRP A 175 7.12 -0.87 2.47
N ARG A 176 7.24 -1.69 3.52
CA ARG A 176 7.45 -3.14 3.38
C ARG A 176 6.17 -3.83 2.88
N LYS A 177 5.12 -3.01 2.62
CA LYS A 177 4.03 -3.23 1.66
C LYS A 177 4.38 -2.75 0.24
N LYS A 178 4.11 -3.55 -0.80
CA LYS A 178 4.27 -3.21 -2.23
C LYS A 178 2.94 -3.23 -3.01
N GLY A 179 2.41 -2.11 -3.55
CA GLY A 179 1.21 -2.11 -4.45
C GLY A 179 -0.03 -1.35 -3.91
N ARG A 180 -1.29 -1.79 -4.10
CA ARG A 180 -2.48 -1.28 -3.34
C ARG A 180 -2.17 -1.23 -1.85
N ALA A 181 -1.58 -2.33 -1.41
CA ALA A 181 -0.56 -2.46 -0.39
C ALA A 181 0.25 -1.23 0.00
N PHE A 182 1.15 -0.70 -0.79
CA PHE A 182 1.83 0.55 -0.43
C PHE A 182 0.80 1.70 -0.40
N ASN A 183 0.02 1.79 -1.46
CA ASN A 183 -0.82 2.91 -1.84
C ASN A 183 -1.85 3.35 -0.77
N TRP A 184 -2.55 2.50 0.00
CA TRP A 184 -3.56 3.02 0.96
C TRP A 184 -2.96 3.61 2.26
N ASP A 185 -1.70 3.39 2.65
CA ASP A 185 -1.06 4.21 3.72
C ASP A 185 0.01 5.18 3.23
N LEU A 186 0.56 4.96 2.03
CA LEU A 186 1.09 6.07 1.23
C LEU A 186 0.03 7.17 1.02
N HIS A 187 -1.25 6.80 0.93
CA HIS A 187 -2.40 7.72 0.91
C HIS A 187 -2.91 8.09 2.30
N SER A 188 -2.98 7.17 3.29
CA SER A 188 -3.52 7.47 4.62
C SER A 188 -2.55 8.26 5.53
N VAL A 189 -1.26 7.91 5.56
CA VAL A 189 -0.23 8.55 6.39
C VAL A 189 0.11 9.94 5.84
N VAL A 190 0.46 10.04 4.55
CA VAL A 190 0.71 11.34 3.93
C VAL A 190 -0.55 12.21 3.96
N GLY A 191 -1.74 11.60 3.89
CA GLY A 191 -3.03 12.28 4.10
C GLY A 191 -3.19 12.86 5.50
N THR A 192 -2.62 12.23 6.54
CA THR A 192 -2.55 12.79 7.90
C THR A 192 -1.46 13.85 8.04
N TRP A 193 -0.29 13.67 7.42
CA TRP A 193 0.77 14.70 7.41
C TRP A 193 0.30 16.01 6.77
N CYS A 194 -0.34 15.91 5.60
CA CYS A 194 -0.84 17.07 4.85
C CYS A 194 -2.20 17.58 5.35
N LEU A 195 -2.84 16.91 6.33
CA LEU A 195 -4.24 17.21 6.73
C LEU A 195 -4.46 18.66 7.12
N LEU A 196 -3.59 19.21 7.97
CA LEU A 196 -3.68 20.59 8.46
C LEU A 196 -3.31 21.60 7.36
N ALA A 197 -2.30 21.28 6.53
CA ALA A 197 -1.89 22.08 5.39
C ALA A 197 -3.03 22.19 4.35
N TYR A 198 -3.63 21.07 3.96
CA TYR A 198 -4.75 21.03 3.02
C TYR A 198 -6.01 21.69 3.56
N LEU A 199 -6.31 21.54 4.86
CA LEU A 199 -7.43 22.25 5.47
C LEU A 199 -7.19 23.76 5.48
N LEU A 200 -5.97 24.22 5.81
CA LEU A 200 -5.60 25.64 5.78
C LEU A 200 -5.66 26.21 4.37
N SER A 201 -5.02 25.58 3.38
CA SER A 201 -5.03 26.00 1.99
C SER A 201 -6.43 25.95 1.36
N ALA A 202 -7.28 24.99 1.75
CA ALA A 202 -8.66 24.93 1.26
C ALA A 202 -9.54 26.04 1.85
N LEU A 203 -9.53 26.24 3.17
CA LEU A 203 -10.33 27.30 3.81
C LEU A 203 -9.90 28.70 3.34
N THR A 204 -8.59 28.94 3.21
CA THR A 204 -8.08 30.19 2.61
C THR A 204 -8.36 30.29 1.11
N GLY A 205 -8.29 29.19 0.35
CA GLY A 205 -8.62 29.15 -1.07
C GLY A 205 -10.09 29.48 -1.38
N LEU A 206 -11.02 29.09 -0.50
CA LEU A 206 -12.45 29.44 -0.62
C LEU A 206 -12.69 30.95 -0.59
N TYR A 207 -11.86 31.73 0.12
CA TYR A 207 -11.94 33.19 0.21
C TYR A 207 -11.80 33.91 -1.15
N TRP A 208 -10.98 33.39 -2.07
CA TRP A 208 -10.89 33.94 -3.44
C TRP A 208 -11.78 33.20 -4.45
N SER A 209 -12.27 32.01 -4.08
CA SER A 209 -13.16 31.20 -4.90
C SER A 209 -14.58 31.73 -4.90
N TYR A 210 -15.19 31.96 -3.73
CA TYR A 210 -16.60 32.32 -3.61
C TYR A 210 -16.84 33.59 -2.80
N ASP A 211 -17.57 34.54 -3.39
CA ASP A 211 -17.83 35.85 -2.80
C ASP A 211 -18.73 35.77 -1.54
N TRP A 212 -19.64 34.80 -1.46
CA TRP A 212 -20.44 34.54 -0.25
C TRP A 212 -19.58 34.09 0.94
N TYR A 213 -18.49 33.34 0.68
CA TYR A 213 -17.61 32.82 1.72
C TYR A 213 -16.71 33.94 2.25
N SER A 214 -16.15 34.77 1.37
CA SER A 214 -15.35 35.93 1.79
C SER A 214 -16.16 36.99 2.52
N GLN A 215 -17.40 37.27 2.08
CA GLN A 215 -18.33 38.16 2.79
C GLN A 215 -18.71 37.60 4.17
N GLY A 216 -19.04 36.31 4.27
CA GLY A 216 -19.34 35.64 5.53
C GLY A 216 -18.17 35.66 6.51
N LEU A 217 -16.97 35.33 6.03
CA LEU A 217 -15.74 35.35 6.84
C LEU A 217 -15.38 36.76 7.29
N THR A 218 -15.54 37.76 6.42
CA THR A 218 -15.33 39.18 6.75
C THR A 218 -16.29 39.60 7.86
N LYS A 219 -17.61 39.39 7.68
CA LYS A 219 -18.65 39.73 8.66
C LYS A 219 -18.46 39.06 10.03
N LEU A 220 -17.80 37.90 10.08
CA LEU A 220 -17.51 37.17 11.31
C LEU A 220 -16.24 37.64 12.03
N LEU A 221 -15.25 38.17 11.30
CA LEU A 221 -13.88 38.38 11.81
C LEU A 221 -13.37 39.84 11.74
N SER A 222 -14.11 40.77 11.14
CA SER A 222 -13.70 42.18 11.01
C SER A 222 -13.96 43.01 12.28
N ASP A 223 -13.00 43.82 12.70
CA ASP A 223 -13.06 44.66 13.92
C ASP A 223 -14.16 45.75 13.90
N ALA A 224 -14.65 46.08 12.70
CA ALA A 224 -15.73 47.01 12.44
C ALA A 224 -16.49 46.58 11.18
N PRO A 225 -17.71 47.07 10.92
CA PRO A 225 -18.37 46.96 9.62
C PRO A 225 -17.68 47.88 8.60
N HIS A 226 -16.41 47.62 8.33
CA HIS A 226 -15.54 48.52 7.60
C HIS A 226 -15.79 48.41 6.09
N ASN A 227 -16.66 49.30 5.59
CA ASN A 227 -16.95 49.67 4.19
C ASN A 227 -16.82 48.57 3.13
N GLU A 228 -17.90 48.35 2.36
CA GLU A 228 -17.89 47.52 1.14
C GLU A 228 -17.01 48.10 0.01
N ARG A 229 -15.68 48.08 0.20
CA ARG A 229 -14.69 48.07 -0.89
C ARG A 229 -14.54 46.66 -1.47
N VAL A 230 -15.64 45.91 -1.51
CA VAL A 230 -15.90 44.93 -2.57
C VAL A 230 -15.80 45.71 -3.88
N ARG A 231 -14.64 45.65 -4.54
CA ARG A 231 -14.45 46.18 -5.89
C ARG A 231 -15.36 45.42 -6.85
N LYS A 232 -16.63 45.82 -6.95
CA LYS A 232 -17.43 45.62 -8.17
C LYS A 232 -16.54 46.05 -9.34
N ARG A 233 -16.41 45.20 -10.37
CA ARG A 233 -15.64 45.48 -11.59
C ARG A 233 -16.36 46.55 -12.42
N GLY A 234 -16.38 47.79 -11.93
CA GLY A 234 -16.86 48.96 -12.69
C GLY A 234 -16.01 49.23 -13.94
N PRO A 235 -16.44 50.19 -14.78
CA PRO A 235 -15.64 50.64 -15.92
C PRO A 235 -14.25 51.15 -15.48
N ALA A 236 -13.37 51.42 -16.45
CA ALA A 236 -12.14 52.15 -16.17
C ALA A 236 -12.52 53.53 -15.57
N PRO A 237 -11.84 54.00 -14.52
CA PRO A 237 -12.13 55.31 -13.94
C PRO A 237 -11.64 56.41 -14.88
N GLU A 238 -12.53 57.34 -15.22
CA GLU A 238 -12.25 58.48 -16.10
C GLU A 238 -12.02 59.74 -15.27
N GLY A 239 -10.95 60.49 -15.56
CA GLY A 239 -10.63 61.75 -14.89
C GLY A 239 -9.15 62.12 -14.99
N ALA A 240 -8.79 63.29 -14.47
CA ALA A 240 -7.41 63.77 -14.45
C ALA A 240 -6.56 62.99 -13.43
N ALA A 241 -5.28 62.77 -13.77
CA ALA A 241 -4.31 62.15 -12.86
C ALA A 241 -4.11 62.99 -11.57
N PRO A 242 -3.86 62.36 -10.42
CA PRO A 242 -3.59 63.09 -9.18
C PRO A 242 -2.26 63.84 -9.26
N VAL A 243 -2.24 65.08 -8.74
CA VAL A 243 -0.99 65.78 -8.46
C VAL A 243 -0.39 65.20 -7.17
N ALA A 244 0.86 64.74 -7.23
CA ALA A 244 1.53 64.03 -6.15
C ALA A 244 2.72 64.83 -5.58
N ASN A 245 2.66 65.15 -4.29
CA ASN A 245 3.79 65.70 -3.55
C ASN A 245 4.51 64.58 -2.80
N TYR A 246 5.44 63.91 -3.50
CA TYR A 246 6.16 62.76 -2.96
C TYR A 246 7.01 63.07 -1.71
N ASP A 247 7.48 64.30 -1.53
CA ASP A 247 8.20 64.72 -0.31
C ASP A 247 7.28 64.81 0.90
N ALA A 248 6.08 65.38 0.74
CA ALA A 248 5.06 65.41 1.79
C ALA A 248 4.54 64.00 2.13
N ILE A 249 4.31 63.17 1.10
CA ILE A 249 3.96 61.75 1.28
C ILE A 249 5.05 61.01 2.05
N TRP A 250 6.33 61.20 1.71
CA TRP A 250 7.46 60.55 2.38
C TRP A 250 7.58 60.99 3.85
N SER A 251 7.42 62.28 4.13
CA SER A 251 7.39 62.82 5.50
C SER A 251 6.27 62.17 6.35
N SER A 252 5.07 62.02 5.79
CA SER A 252 3.95 61.33 6.43
C SER A 252 4.19 59.83 6.63
N ILE A 253 4.89 59.15 5.70
CA ILE A 253 5.29 57.75 5.87
C ILE A 253 6.29 57.61 7.01
N TYR A 254 7.39 58.38 6.98
CA TYR A 254 8.48 58.27 7.93
C TYR A 254 8.05 58.62 9.37
N SER A 255 7.22 59.65 9.53
CA SER A 255 6.66 60.05 10.83
C SER A 255 5.69 59.03 11.44
N ASN A 256 5.00 58.22 10.63
CA ASN A 256 4.04 57.21 11.10
C ASN A 256 4.60 55.78 11.15
N ALA A 257 5.69 55.50 10.45
CA ALA A 257 6.41 54.23 10.50
C ALA A 257 7.57 54.24 11.51
N GLY A 258 8.23 55.39 11.70
CA GLY A 258 9.46 55.48 12.47
C GLY A 258 10.68 54.88 11.75
N PRO A 259 11.82 54.71 12.45
CA PRO A 259 13.08 54.34 11.83
C PRO A 259 13.12 52.90 11.29
N GLY A 260 12.34 51.96 11.85
CA GLY A 260 12.32 50.55 11.43
C GLY A 260 11.53 50.27 10.15
N LEU A 261 11.54 51.19 9.18
CA LEU A 261 10.77 51.12 7.92
C LEU A 261 11.47 50.24 6.88
N ASN A 262 11.17 48.94 6.92
CA ASN A 262 11.75 47.95 6.02
C ASN A 262 11.27 48.09 4.56
N ALA A 263 9.95 48.25 4.33
CA ALA A 263 9.41 48.31 2.96
C ALA A 263 8.12 49.16 2.86
N TYR A 264 7.92 49.80 1.72
CA TYR A 264 6.74 50.62 1.44
C TYR A 264 6.19 50.43 0.02
N ASN A 265 4.88 50.62 -0.14
CA ASN A 265 4.12 50.52 -1.38
C ASN A 265 3.20 51.74 -1.51
N ILE A 266 3.63 52.78 -2.22
CA ILE A 266 2.80 53.97 -2.49
C ILE A 266 1.90 53.65 -3.69
N ARG A 267 0.58 53.80 -3.52
CA ARG A 267 -0.42 53.63 -4.59
C ARG A 267 -1.18 54.92 -4.82
N MET A 268 -1.03 55.48 -6.01
CA MET A 268 -1.82 56.63 -6.44
C MET A 268 -3.26 56.21 -6.75
N PRO A 269 -4.24 57.09 -6.50
CA PRO A 269 -5.57 56.91 -7.04
C PRO A 269 -5.54 57.08 -8.57
N ALA A 270 -6.49 56.46 -9.26
CA ALA A 270 -6.58 56.60 -10.72
C ALA A 270 -7.17 57.96 -11.17
N VAL A 271 -7.75 58.73 -10.25
CA VAL A 271 -8.32 60.06 -10.49
C VAL A 271 -8.01 60.96 -9.30
N ALA A 272 -7.74 62.24 -9.56
CA ALA A 272 -7.55 63.27 -8.54
C ALA A 272 -8.71 63.37 -7.52
N GLY A 273 -8.43 63.87 -6.32
CA GLY A 273 -9.41 64.06 -5.24
C GLY A 273 -9.73 62.82 -4.40
N GLN A 274 -9.30 61.62 -4.82
CA GLN A 274 -9.29 60.43 -3.96
C GLN A 274 -7.98 60.37 -3.14
N PRO A 275 -7.98 59.76 -1.94
CA PRO A 275 -6.75 59.58 -1.18
C PRO A 275 -5.82 58.55 -1.86
N ALA A 276 -4.51 58.80 -1.80
CA ALA A 276 -3.51 57.78 -2.07
C ALA A 276 -3.45 56.79 -0.90
N THR A 277 -3.05 55.56 -1.18
CA THR A 277 -2.92 54.50 -0.17
C THR A 277 -1.48 54.03 -0.11
N VAL A 278 -0.85 54.18 1.06
CA VAL A 278 0.44 53.58 1.33
C VAL A 278 0.25 52.32 2.15
N TYR A 279 0.86 51.21 1.72
CA TYR A 279 1.06 50.04 2.56
C TYR A 279 2.52 49.98 2.99
N TYR A 280 2.81 49.64 4.24
CA TYR A 280 4.19 49.50 4.71
C TYR A 280 4.39 48.36 5.70
N LEU A 281 5.62 47.84 5.72
CA LEU A 281 6.14 46.85 6.67
C LEU A 281 7.24 47.48 7.51
N LEU A 282 7.20 47.16 8.81
CA LEU A 282 8.30 47.39 9.73
C LEU A 282 9.25 46.18 9.75
N GLU A 283 10.49 46.36 10.19
CA GLU A 283 11.46 45.26 10.39
C GLU A 283 10.91 44.15 11.30
N ASN A 284 10.17 44.52 12.34
CA ASN A 284 9.56 43.59 13.30
C ASN A 284 8.17 43.06 12.86
N SER A 285 7.80 43.22 11.58
CA SER A 285 6.55 42.68 11.05
C SER A 285 6.56 41.15 11.07
N PRO A 286 5.51 40.46 11.59
CA PRO A 286 5.54 39.01 11.76
C PRO A 286 5.52 38.20 10.46
N HIS A 287 5.13 38.79 9.33
CA HIS A 287 5.16 38.15 7.99
C HIS A 287 4.99 39.18 6.86
N ASP A 288 5.19 38.76 5.60
CA ASP A 288 5.14 39.57 4.37
C ASP A 288 3.81 40.28 4.10
N ARG A 289 2.72 39.88 4.79
CA ARG A 289 1.38 40.46 4.65
C ARG A 289 0.87 41.12 5.93
N ALA A 290 1.72 41.35 6.93
CA ALA A 290 1.40 42.13 8.13
C ALA A 290 1.36 43.64 7.85
N LEU A 291 0.74 44.02 6.72
CA LEU A 291 0.76 45.37 6.18
C LEU A 291 -0.01 46.34 7.07
N ASN A 292 0.68 47.40 7.49
CA ASN A 292 0.06 48.62 7.97
C ASN A 292 -0.44 49.42 6.75
N GLN A 293 -1.56 50.14 6.89
CA GLN A 293 -2.10 50.98 5.81
C GLN A 293 -2.26 52.42 6.28
N ILE A 294 -1.79 53.37 5.46
CA ILE A 294 -2.08 54.81 5.59
C ILE A 294 -2.90 55.23 4.38
N ASN A 295 -4.01 55.92 4.60
CA ASN A 295 -4.74 56.63 3.55
C ASN A 295 -4.46 58.13 3.74
N LEU A 296 -3.89 58.79 2.73
CA LEU A 296 -3.47 60.20 2.82
C LEU A 296 -3.85 60.99 1.57
N ASP A 297 -3.80 62.32 1.63
CA ASP A 297 -3.96 63.16 0.45
C ASP A 297 -2.68 63.16 -0.42
N PRO A 298 -2.76 62.87 -1.73
CA PRO A 298 -1.57 62.87 -2.57
C PRO A 298 -0.92 64.26 -2.74
N ALA A 299 -1.67 65.36 -2.60
CA ALA A 299 -1.16 66.70 -2.84
C ALA A 299 -0.54 67.36 -1.58
N THR A 300 -1.10 67.07 -0.40
CA THR A 300 -0.64 67.66 0.89
C THR A 300 0.09 66.69 1.80
N GLY A 301 0.02 65.38 1.55
CA GLY A 301 0.53 64.33 2.45
C GLY A 301 -0.32 64.08 3.69
N GLU A 302 -1.42 64.82 3.90
CA GLU A 302 -2.25 64.76 5.12
C GLU A 302 -2.89 63.38 5.33
N VAL A 303 -2.68 62.79 6.51
CA VAL A 303 -3.17 61.44 6.85
C VAL A 303 -4.66 61.48 7.22
N LYS A 304 -5.48 60.78 6.44
CA LYS A 304 -6.95 60.66 6.60
C LYS A 304 -7.36 59.38 7.36
N SER A 305 -6.56 58.32 7.33
CA SER A 305 -6.63 57.21 8.30
C SER A 305 -5.31 56.44 8.40
N HIS A 306 -5.08 55.78 9.54
CA HIS A 306 -3.92 54.91 9.79
C HIS A 306 -4.36 53.60 10.46
N ASP A 307 -4.27 52.50 9.71
CA ASP A 307 -4.68 51.16 10.14
C ASP A 307 -3.44 50.30 10.41
N GLN A 308 -2.99 50.26 11.66
CA GLN A 308 -1.82 49.50 12.10
C GLN A 308 -2.15 48.02 12.31
N TYR A 309 -1.33 47.10 11.79
CA TYR A 309 -1.54 45.66 11.92
C TYR A 309 -1.49 45.19 13.38
N ALA A 310 -0.64 45.80 14.21
CA ALA A 310 -0.51 45.47 15.63
C ALA A 310 -1.83 45.66 16.42
N ASN A 311 -2.65 46.64 16.06
CA ASN A 311 -3.81 47.08 16.84
C ASN A 311 -5.11 46.33 16.46
N LYS A 312 -5.11 45.58 15.36
CA LYS A 312 -6.24 44.74 14.90
C LYS A 312 -6.54 43.58 15.87
N SER A 313 -7.77 43.10 15.94
CA SER A 313 -8.07 41.87 16.69
C SER A 313 -7.47 40.63 16.01
N LEU A 314 -7.50 39.48 16.70
CA LEU A 314 -7.03 38.21 16.15
C LEU A 314 -7.79 37.81 14.87
N GLY A 315 -9.11 38.04 14.79
CA GLY A 315 -9.90 37.75 13.59
C GLY A 315 -9.48 38.61 12.39
N SER A 316 -9.32 39.91 12.63
CA SER A 316 -8.94 40.91 11.62
C SER A 316 -7.48 40.76 11.16
N LYS A 317 -6.58 40.30 12.06
CA LYS A 317 -5.22 39.85 11.73
C LYS A 317 -5.24 38.62 10.81
N LEU A 318 -6.03 37.59 11.12
CA LEU A 318 -6.20 36.41 10.25
C LEU A 318 -6.78 36.79 8.88
N LEU A 319 -7.80 37.65 8.84
CA LEU A 319 -8.44 38.14 7.61
C LEU A 319 -7.48 38.96 6.73
N THR A 320 -6.63 39.80 7.34
CA THR A 320 -5.55 40.50 6.65
C THR A 320 -4.49 39.52 6.11
N SER A 321 -4.29 38.39 6.79
CA SER A 321 -3.21 37.42 6.54
C SER A 321 -3.57 36.25 5.63
N VAL A 322 -4.78 36.19 5.05
CA VAL A 322 -5.27 35.03 4.27
C VAL A 322 -4.29 34.59 3.16
N TYR A 323 -3.60 35.53 2.50
CA TYR A 323 -2.55 35.20 1.53
C TYR A 323 -1.36 34.49 2.17
N ALA A 324 -0.79 35.05 3.25
CA ALA A 324 0.36 34.48 3.94
C ALA A 324 0.05 33.15 4.64
N LEU A 325 -1.22 32.94 5.05
CA LEU A 325 -1.71 31.66 5.55
C LEU A 325 -1.83 30.61 4.44
N HIS A 326 -2.23 31.00 3.23
CA HIS A 326 -2.38 30.10 2.08
C HIS A 326 -1.02 29.65 1.51
N THR A 327 -0.06 30.57 1.38
CA THR A 327 1.31 30.28 0.92
C THR A 327 2.22 29.72 2.01
N GLY A 328 1.82 29.84 3.28
CA GLY A 328 2.59 29.43 4.45
C GLY A 328 3.59 30.45 4.98
N SER A 329 3.78 31.60 4.31
CA SER A 329 4.72 32.67 4.75
C SER A 329 4.35 33.30 6.09
N TYR A 330 3.11 33.11 6.58
CA TYR A 330 2.69 33.51 7.93
C TYR A 330 3.51 32.83 9.05
N PHE A 331 4.06 31.65 8.79
CA PHE A 331 4.98 30.95 9.71
C PHE A 331 6.43 30.97 9.18
N GLY A 332 6.78 32.05 8.48
CA GLY A 332 8.09 32.26 7.87
C GLY A 332 8.45 31.21 6.79
N LEU A 333 9.75 31.04 6.57
CA LEU A 333 10.27 30.10 5.55
C LEU A 333 9.87 28.64 5.84
N VAL A 334 9.83 28.23 7.11
CA VAL A 334 9.47 26.86 7.51
C VAL A 334 8.02 26.55 7.13
N GLY A 335 7.08 27.45 7.43
CA GLY A 335 5.68 27.30 7.00
C GLY A 335 5.54 27.23 5.47
N ARG A 336 6.22 28.14 4.77
CA ARG A 336 6.23 28.21 3.30
C ARG A 336 6.75 26.91 2.66
N ILE A 337 7.80 26.31 3.23
CA ILE A 337 8.31 25.00 2.83
C ILE A 337 7.27 23.90 3.08
N ILE A 338 6.65 23.85 4.27
CA ILE A 338 5.64 22.83 4.62
C ILE A 338 4.41 22.89 3.68
N LEU A 339 3.88 24.09 3.41
CA LEU A 339 2.75 24.29 2.50
C LEU A 339 3.12 23.93 1.05
N THR A 340 4.34 24.27 0.62
CA THR A 340 4.85 23.93 -0.72
C THR A 340 5.02 22.41 -0.88
N LEU A 341 5.68 21.73 0.08
CA LEU A 341 5.84 20.27 0.05
C LEU A 341 4.48 19.56 0.06
N SER A 342 3.54 20.00 0.90
CA SER A 342 2.16 19.48 0.90
C SER A 342 1.48 19.65 -0.46
N SER A 343 1.66 20.82 -1.11
CA SER A 343 1.09 21.11 -2.44
C SER A 343 1.70 20.23 -3.54
N VAL A 344 3.02 19.97 -3.50
CA VAL A 344 3.72 19.03 -4.39
C VAL A 344 3.28 17.58 -4.17
N LEU A 345 2.77 17.24 -2.98
CA LEU A 345 2.24 15.90 -2.68
C LEU A 345 0.81 15.68 -3.20
N MET A 346 0.08 16.70 -3.66
CA MET A 346 -1.31 16.53 -4.14
C MET A 346 -1.47 15.49 -5.29
N PRO A 347 -0.56 15.40 -6.30
CA PRO A 347 -0.59 14.33 -7.30
C PRO A 347 -0.47 12.91 -6.74
N LEU A 348 0.17 12.71 -5.58
CA LEU A 348 0.30 11.41 -4.92
C LEU A 348 -1.08 10.81 -4.63
N PHE A 349 -2.02 11.63 -4.15
CA PHE A 349 -3.37 11.22 -3.78
C PHE A 349 -4.19 10.78 -5.00
N PHE A 350 -4.06 11.50 -6.12
CA PHE A 350 -4.67 11.14 -7.39
C PHE A 350 -4.14 9.79 -7.91
N ILE A 351 -2.80 9.64 -7.99
CA ILE A 351 -2.15 8.42 -8.48
C ILE A 351 -2.49 7.20 -7.60
N THR A 352 -2.32 7.32 -6.29
CA THR A 352 -2.63 6.22 -5.33
C THR A 352 -4.12 5.86 -5.36
N GLY A 353 -5.02 6.84 -5.38
CA GLY A 353 -6.47 6.61 -5.50
C GLY A 353 -6.85 5.86 -6.79
N TRP A 354 -6.22 6.19 -7.92
CA TRP A 354 -6.46 5.53 -9.20
C TRP A 354 -5.96 4.08 -9.21
N LEU A 355 -4.76 3.82 -8.67
CA LEU A 355 -4.19 2.48 -8.55
C LEU A 355 -5.05 1.56 -7.65
N LEU A 356 -5.55 2.10 -6.53
CA LEU A 356 -6.48 1.39 -5.62
C LEU A 356 -7.81 1.02 -6.30
N TYR A 357 -8.29 1.86 -7.23
CA TYR A 357 -9.49 1.57 -8.01
C TYR A 357 -9.28 0.48 -9.08
N LEU A 358 -8.16 0.52 -9.81
CA LEU A 358 -7.90 -0.42 -10.91
C LEU A 358 -7.70 -1.86 -10.42
N ASP A 359 -6.96 -2.09 -9.32
CA ASP A 359 -6.81 -3.41 -8.67
C ASP A 359 -8.17 -4.03 -8.32
N ARG A 360 -9.03 -3.25 -7.65
CA ARG A 360 -10.40 -3.65 -7.29
C ARG A 360 -11.23 -4.07 -8.50
N ARG A 361 -10.98 -3.49 -9.68
CA ARG A 361 -11.67 -3.83 -10.93
C ARG A 361 -11.12 -5.10 -11.60
N ARG A 362 -9.82 -5.40 -11.46
CA ARG A 362 -9.20 -6.65 -11.95
C ARG A 362 -9.69 -7.88 -11.18
N LYS A 363 -9.60 -7.86 -9.85
CA LYS A 363 -10.10 -8.97 -9.00
C LYS A 363 -11.58 -9.29 -9.25
N LYS A 364 -12.42 -8.26 -9.46
CA LYS A 364 -13.84 -8.42 -9.79
C LYS A 364 -14.08 -9.06 -11.18
N ARG A 365 -13.08 -9.11 -12.07
CA ARG A 365 -13.17 -9.78 -13.38
C ARG A 365 -12.93 -11.29 -13.24
N GLN A 366 -11.86 -11.71 -12.56
CA GLN A 366 -11.55 -13.13 -12.32
C GLN A 366 -12.72 -13.84 -11.62
N VAL A 367 -13.27 -13.26 -10.55
CA VAL A 367 -14.48 -13.76 -9.86
C VAL A 367 -15.71 -13.80 -10.77
N ARG A 368 -15.81 -12.90 -11.77
CA ARG A 368 -16.91 -12.91 -12.75
C ARG A 368 -16.74 -14.00 -13.82
N ASP A 369 -15.50 -14.33 -14.17
CA ASP A 369 -15.23 -15.36 -15.17
C ASP A 369 -15.35 -16.77 -14.56
N ALA A 370 -15.03 -16.98 -13.28
CA ALA A 370 -15.46 -18.17 -12.52
C ALA A 370 -16.99 -18.30 -12.43
N ARG A 371 -17.70 -17.17 -12.22
CA ARG A 371 -19.17 -17.09 -12.18
C ARG A 371 -19.86 -17.41 -13.53
N LYS A 372 -19.15 -17.50 -14.66
CA LYS A 372 -19.76 -17.83 -15.97
C LYS A 372 -20.20 -19.28 -16.11
N GLY A 373 -19.65 -20.21 -15.32
CA GLY A 373 -20.05 -21.62 -15.34
C GLY A 373 -21.36 -21.93 -14.64
N LEU A 374 -22.06 -20.91 -14.11
CA LEU A 374 -23.18 -21.05 -13.18
C LEU A 374 -24.47 -20.53 -13.83
N THR A 375 -25.48 -21.38 -13.99
CA THR A 375 -26.81 -20.98 -14.46
C THR A 375 -27.58 -20.24 -13.36
N THR A 376 -28.32 -19.19 -13.73
CA THR A 376 -29.20 -18.47 -12.80
C THR A 376 -30.55 -19.16 -12.68
N ASN A 377 -30.68 -20.07 -11.71
CA ASN A 377 -31.97 -20.64 -11.35
C ASN A 377 -32.86 -19.55 -10.75
N HIS A 378 -34.02 -19.30 -11.36
CA HIS A 378 -35.05 -18.38 -10.87
C HIS A 378 -35.95 -19.10 -9.85
N SER A 379 -35.37 -19.49 -8.72
CA SER A 379 -36.09 -20.03 -7.57
C SER A 379 -36.32 -18.92 -6.53
N ASP A 380 -37.53 -18.82 -5.99
CA ASP A 380 -37.87 -17.91 -4.90
C ASP A 380 -37.38 -18.40 -3.52
N ALA A 381 -36.67 -19.54 -3.47
CA ALA A 381 -36.09 -20.06 -2.24
C ALA A 381 -34.91 -19.20 -1.72
N PRO A 382 -34.70 -19.09 -0.39
CA PRO A 382 -33.58 -18.36 0.18
C PRO A 382 -32.22 -19.00 -0.20
N ALA A 383 -31.26 -18.16 -0.57
CA ALA A 383 -29.97 -18.61 -1.08
C ALA A 383 -29.02 -19.08 0.03
N TRP A 384 -28.43 -20.26 -0.16
CA TRP A 384 -27.44 -20.84 0.75
C TRP A 384 -26.14 -20.02 0.76
N LEU A 385 -25.70 -19.57 1.93
CA LEU A 385 -24.41 -18.91 2.10
C LEU A 385 -23.28 -19.96 2.04
N ILE A 386 -22.21 -19.69 1.29
CA ILE A 386 -21.01 -20.54 1.29
C ILE A 386 -19.79 -19.66 1.62
N GLY A 387 -19.34 -19.72 2.87
CA GLY A 387 -18.20 -18.96 3.38
C GLY A 387 -16.90 -19.76 3.27
N PHE A 388 -15.81 -19.19 2.73
CA PHE A 388 -14.54 -19.93 2.59
C PHE A 388 -13.30 -19.21 3.13
N ALA A 389 -12.30 -19.97 3.59
CA ALA A 389 -11.00 -19.44 4.02
C ALA A 389 -9.86 -20.34 3.55
N SER A 390 -8.91 -19.80 2.78
CA SER A 390 -7.78 -20.58 2.27
C SER A 390 -6.48 -19.79 2.23
N GLN A 391 -5.38 -20.44 2.58
CA GLN A 391 -4.02 -19.92 2.39
C GLN A 391 -3.47 -20.28 1.00
N SER A 392 -3.61 -21.55 0.58
CA SER A 392 -3.09 -22.09 -0.69
C SER A 392 -4.14 -22.20 -1.82
N GLY A 393 -5.43 -22.04 -1.51
CA GLY A 393 -6.55 -22.02 -2.46
C GLY A 393 -7.46 -23.26 -2.43
N PHE A 394 -7.04 -24.37 -1.81
CA PHE A 394 -7.80 -25.62 -1.76
C PHE A 394 -9.22 -25.46 -1.18
N ALA A 395 -9.38 -24.63 -0.14
CA ALA A 395 -10.68 -24.37 0.47
C ALA A 395 -11.60 -23.51 -0.42
N GLU A 396 -11.03 -22.65 -1.27
CA GLU A 396 -11.81 -21.90 -2.27
C GLU A 396 -12.32 -22.84 -3.36
N GLN A 397 -11.49 -23.77 -3.85
CA GLN A 397 -11.90 -24.78 -4.81
C GLN A 397 -13.05 -25.65 -4.27
N LEU A 398 -12.92 -26.18 -3.05
CA LEU A 398 -13.95 -26.99 -2.40
C LEU A 398 -15.24 -26.21 -2.13
N ALA A 399 -15.16 -24.90 -1.87
CA ALA A 399 -16.33 -24.03 -1.75
C ALA A 399 -17.08 -23.85 -3.08
N TRP A 400 -16.36 -23.67 -4.19
CA TRP A 400 -16.97 -23.60 -5.52
C TRP A 400 -17.53 -24.96 -6.00
N GLN A 401 -16.90 -26.08 -5.63
CA GLN A 401 -17.44 -27.43 -5.89
C GLN A 401 -18.71 -27.70 -5.07
N THR A 402 -18.72 -27.33 -3.79
CA THR A 402 -19.92 -27.35 -2.92
C THR A 402 -21.05 -26.50 -3.51
N ALA A 403 -20.74 -25.31 -4.04
CA ALA A 403 -21.71 -24.44 -4.71
C ALA A 403 -22.32 -25.10 -5.97
N GLY A 404 -21.49 -25.75 -6.78
CA GLY A 404 -21.96 -26.48 -7.97
C GLY A 404 -22.91 -27.64 -7.63
N GLN A 405 -22.63 -28.40 -6.56
CA GLN A 405 -23.50 -29.50 -6.13
C GLN A 405 -24.88 -29.00 -5.66
N LEU A 406 -24.94 -27.93 -4.86
CA LEU A 406 -26.23 -27.33 -4.46
C LEU A 406 -27.00 -26.75 -5.67
N GLN A 407 -26.31 -26.12 -6.63
CA GLN A 407 -26.96 -25.60 -7.85
C GLN A 407 -27.50 -26.69 -8.77
N ALA A 408 -26.83 -27.85 -8.87
CA ALA A 408 -27.33 -29.02 -9.58
C ALA A 408 -28.64 -29.55 -8.96
N ALA A 409 -28.77 -29.43 -7.62
CA ALA A 409 -30.00 -29.68 -6.89
C ALA A 409 -31.06 -28.57 -6.99
N GLY A 410 -30.87 -27.58 -7.86
CA GLY A 410 -31.80 -26.46 -8.04
C GLY A 410 -31.65 -25.32 -7.04
N LEU A 411 -30.86 -25.50 -5.97
CA LEU A 411 -30.79 -24.55 -4.86
C LEU A 411 -29.97 -23.29 -5.22
N PRO A 412 -30.45 -22.08 -4.90
CA PRO A 412 -29.68 -20.86 -5.06
C PRO A 412 -28.54 -20.77 -4.01
N VAL A 413 -27.38 -20.25 -4.41
CA VAL A 413 -26.17 -20.18 -3.57
C VAL A 413 -25.43 -18.84 -3.66
N LYS A 414 -24.66 -18.51 -2.62
CA LYS A 414 -23.93 -17.26 -2.44
C LYS A 414 -22.52 -17.52 -1.87
N VAL A 415 -21.54 -17.74 -2.75
CA VAL A 415 -20.15 -18.01 -2.38
C VAL A 415 -19.40 -16.71 -2.02
N GLN A 416 -18.70 -16.71 -0.88
CA GLN A 416 -17.94 -15.57 -0.36
C GLN A 416 -16.68 -16.00 0.41
N PRO A 417 -15.53 -15.32 0.28
CA PRO A 417 -14.43 -15.48 1.23
C PRO A 417 -14.84 -14.94 2.60
N LEU A 418 -14.45 -15.61 3.69
CA LEU A 418 -14.86 -15.27 5.07
C LEU A 418 -14.49 -13.85 5.47
N GLY A 419 -13.35 -13.31 5.01
CA GLY A 419 -12.99 -11.89 5.17
C GLY A 419 -13.98 -10.89 4.55
N SER A 420 -15.04 -11.36 3.88
CA SER A 420 -16.16 -10.56 3.35
C SER A 420 -17.54 -10.98 3.89
N VAL A 421 -17.64 -11.99 4.75
CA VAL A 421 -18.90 -12.41 5.40
C VAL A 421 -19.11 -11.56 6.66
N SER A 422 -20.32 -11.05 6.85
CA SER A 422 -20.68 -10.21 8.01
C SER A 422 -21.68 -10.89 8.95
N GLN A 423 -21.84 -10.31 10.14
CA GLN A 423 -22.84 -10.73 11.13
C GLN A 423 -24.28 -10.74 10.58
N ASP A 424 -24.62 -9.80 9.70
CA ASP A 424 -25.95 -9.73 9.10
C ASP A 424 -26.12 -10.77 7.99
N ASP A 425 -25.07 -11.12 7.24
CA ASP A 425 -25.10 -12.25 6.30
C ASP A 425 -25.39 -13.57 7.04
N LEU A 426 -24.86 -13.75 8.25
CA LEU A 426 -25.13 -14.93 9.09
C LEU A 426 -26.56 -14.93 9.64
N ARG A 427 -27.05 -13.79 10.15
CA ARG A 427 -28.42 -13.66 10.69
C ARG A 427 -29.53 -13.84 9.64
N GLN A 428 -29.25 -13.49 8.38
CA GLN A 428 -30.23 -13.53 7.28
C GLN A 428 -30.18 -14.85 6.48
N SER A 429 -29.21 -15.71 6.75
CA SER A 429 -29.11 -17.02 6.09
C SER A 429 -29.89 -18.06 6.89
N GLU A 430 -30.87 -18.72 6.28
CA GLU A 430 -31.49 -19.92 6.86
C GLU A 430 -30.57 -21.14 6.76
N ASN A 431 -29.65 -21.15 5.80
CA ASN A 431 -28.70 -22.23 5.54
C ASN A 431 -27.32 -21.67 5.16
N ALA A 432 -26.25 -22.14 5.83
CA ALA A 432 -24.87 -21.78 5.49
C ALA A 432 -23.88 -22.96 5.56
N LEU A 433 -22.91 -22.97 4.65
CA LEU A 433 -21.81 -23.93 4.64
C LEU A 433 -20.48 -23.18 4.74
N PHE A 434 -19.56 -23.67 5.59
CA PHE A 434 -18.26 -23.05 5.80
C PHE A 434 -17.13 -23.99 5.39
N VAL A 435 -16.35 -23.62 4.39
CA VAL A 435 -15.24 -24.44 3.86
C VAL A 435 -13.92 -23.74 4.20
N VAL A 436 -13.29 -24.18 5.28
CA VAL A 436 -12.27 -23.41 5.98
C VAL A 436 -11.01 -24.22 6.26
N SER A 437 -9.86 -23.74 5.78
CA SER A 437 -8.57 -24.26 6.21
C SER A 437 -8.09 -23.60 7.49
N THR A 438 -7.24 -24.32 8.21
CA THR A 438 -6.44 -23.85 9.35
C THR A 438 -5.01 -23.57 8.88
N PHE A 439 -4.26 -22.69 9.53
CA PHE A 439 -2.86 -22.38 9.18
C PHE A 439 -1.96 -22.33 10.42
N GLY A 440 -0.75 -22.89 10.33
CA GLY A 440 0.17 -23.05 11.46
C GLY A 440 -0.49 -23.77 12.64
N ASP A 441 -0.15 -23.36 13.85
CA ASP A 441 -0.63 -23.93 15.12
C ASP A 441 -2.09 -23.50 15.42
N GLY A 442 -3.01 -23.84 14.53
CA GLY A 442 -4.44 -23.64 14.73
C GLY A 442 -5.00 -22.27 14.34
N GLU A 443 -4.24 -21.37 13.72
CA GLU A 443 -4.69 -20.01 13.37
C GLU A 443 -5.61 -19.97 12.14
N ALA A 444 -6.32 -18.85 11.98
CA ALA A 444 -7.01 -18.55 10.72
C ALA A 444 -5.99 -18.24 9.60
N PRO A 445 -6.25 -18.67 8.34
CA PRO A 445 -5.53 -18.20 7.15
C PRO A 445 -5.54 -16.67 7.06
N ASP A 446 -4.54 -16.09 6.39
CA ASP A 446 -4.39 -14.63 6.28
C ASP A 446 -5.64 -13.94 5.71
N SER A 447 -6.38 -14.61 4.81
CA SER A 447 -7.65 -14.15 4.23
C SER A 447 -8.81 -14.06 5.23
N ALA A 448 -8.70 -14.71 6.40
CA ALA A 448 -9.78 -14.91 7.37
C ALA A 448 -9.45 -14.39 8.78
N ARG A 449 -8.18 -14.07 9.11
CA ARG A 449 -7.79 -13.38 10.36
C ARG A 449 -8.58 -12.09 10.64
N GLY A 450 -9.07 -11.41 9.59
CA GLY A 450 -9.97 -10.26 9.71
C GLY A 450 -11.39 -10.62 10.16
N PHE A 451 -11.93 -11.75 9.71
CA PHE A 451 -13.24 -12.28 10.08
C PHE A 451 -13.22 -12.82 11.52
N GLU A 452 -12.19 -13.59 11.88
CA GLU A 452 -11.97 -14.07 13.25
C GLU A 452 -12.02 -12.91 14.27
N ARG A 453 -11.29 -11.81 13.99
CA ARG A 453 -11.23 -10.62 14.84
C ARG A 453 -12.50 -9.74 14.85
N SER A 454 -13.49 -10.00 13.99
CA SER A 454 -14.68 -9.12 13.84
C SER A 454 -16.04 -9.80 13.89
N VAL A 455 -16.07 -11.14 13.82
CA VAL A 455 -17.29 -11.94 13.87
C VAL A 455 -17.24 -12.96 14.99
N LEU A 456 -16.21 -13.82 15.07
CA LEU A 456 -16.09 -14.84 16.13
C LEU A 456 -15.92 -14.24 17.54
N GLY A 457 -15.39 -13.02 17.65
CA GLY A 457 -15.25 -12.30 18.92
C GLY A 457 -16.49 -11.50 19.35
N GLN A 458 -17.70 -11.87 18.91
CA GLN A 458 -18.93 -11.08 19.11
C GLN A 458 -20.12 -11.96 19.51
N ASP A 459 -21.10 -11.36 20.19
CA ASP A 459 -22.33 -12.02 20.63
C ASP A 459 -23.49 -11.75 19.66
N LEU A 460 -24.18 -12.80 19.20
CA LEU A 460 -24.95 -12.79 17.96
C LEU A 460 -25.96 -13.96 17.87
N SER A 461 -27.17 -13.84 18.42
CA SER A 461 -28.20 -14.89 18.29
C SER A 461 -28.44 -15.35 16.84
N LEU A 462 -28.13 -16.62 16.55
CA LEU A 462 -28.23 -17.31 15.25
C LEU A 462 -29.29 -18.43 15.24
N LYS A 463 -30.31 -18.36 16.10
CA LYS A 463 -31.35 -19.40 16.30
C LYS A 463 -32.14 -19.89 15.07
N GLY A 464 -32.05 -19.19 13.93
CA GLY A 464 -32.67 -19.59 12.66
C GLY A 464 -31.67 -20.05 11.59
N LEU A 465 -30.37 -20.00 11.87
CA LEU A 465 -29.32 -20.42 10.95
C LEU A 465 -29.08 -21.93 11.10
N ASN A 466 -29.40 -22.69 10.07
CA ASN A 466 -28.89 -24.05 9.91
C ASN A 466 -27.51 -23.99 9.23
N TYR A 467 -26.53 -24.76 9.70
CA TYR A 467 -25.19 -24.70 9.11
C TYR A 467 -24.39 -26.00 9.20
N SER A 468 -23.30 -26.10 8.44
CA SER A 468 -22.25 -27.11 8.63
C SER A 468 -20.87 -26.59 8.21
N VAL A 469 -19.81 -27.22 8.73
CA VAL A 469 -18.42 -26.80 8.52
C VAL A 469 -17.63 -27.96 7.91
N LEU A 470 -17.02 -27.72 6.74
CA LEU A 470 -15.95 -28.53 6.18
C LEU A 470 -14.63 -27.96 6.71
N ALA A 471 -14.10 -28.62 7.73
CA ALA A 471 -12.91 -28.22 8.45
C ALA A 471 -11.68 -28.87 7.80
N LEU A 472 -10.82 -28.07 7.18
CA LEU A 472 -9.60 -28.55 6.55
C LEU A 472 -8.43 -28.28 7.51
N GLY A 473 -7.68 -29.33 7.82
CA GLY A 473 -6.52 -29.28 8.70
C GLY A 473 -5.62 -30.49 8.48
N ASP A 474 -4.67 -30.68 9.39
CA ASP A 474 -3.72 -31.78 9.37
C ASP A 474 -3.44 -32.21 10.81
N ARG A 475 -3.55 -33.51 11.10
CA ARG A 475 -3.40 -34.05 12.47
C ARG A 475 -1.96 -34.04 13.00
N GLN A 476 -0.95 -33.73 12.18
CA GLN A 476 0.43 -33.60 12.67
C GLN A 476 0.68 -32.27 13.41
N TYR A 477 -0.26 -31.33 13.40
CA TYR A 477 -0.21 -30.08 14.17
C TYR A 477 -1.05 -30.18 15.46
N GLU A 478 -0.55 -29.63 16.57
CA GLU A 478 -1.17 -29.69 17.91
C GLU A 478 -2.64 -29.23 17.91
N HIS A 479 -2.97 -28.25 17.07
CA HIS A 479 -4.29 -27.65 16.97
C HIS A 479 -5.00 -28.03 15.66
N PHE A 480 -5.10 -29.34 15.40
CA PHE A 480 -5.87 -29.91 14.28
C PHE A 480 -7.24 -29.23 14.13
N CYS A 481 -7.53 -28.75 12.91
CA CYS A 481 -8.74 -28.01 12.55
C CYS A 481 -9.04 -26.77 13.44
N GLY A 482 -8.06 -26.21 14.16
CA GLY A 482 -8.24 -25.23 15.23
C GLY A 482 -9.13 -24.03 14.87
N PHE A 483 -8.92 -23.38 13.72
CA PHE A 483 -9.77 -22.27 13.29
C PHE A 483 -11.20 -22.72 12.96
N ALA A 484 -11.35 -23.85 12.28
CA ALA A 484 -12.66 -24.41 11.95
C ALA A 484 -13.43 -24.86 13.20
N ARG A 485 -12.74 -25.40 14.21
CA ARG A 485 -13.28 -25.74 15.53
C ARG A 485 -13.74 -24.50 16.29
N ARG A 486 -12.95 -23.41 16.31
CA ARG A 486 -13.38 -22.12 16.88
C ARG A 486 -14.62 -21.55 16.18
N LEU A 487 -14.68 -21.64 14.84
CA LEU A 487 -15.85 -21.23 14.06
C LEU A 487 -17.09 -22.06 14.41
N HIS A 488 -16.99 -23.40 14.40
CA HIS A 488 -18.10 -24.28 14.75
C HIS A 488 -18.58 -24.06 16.19
N PHE A 489 -17.67 -24.03 17.16
CA PHE A 489 -18.02 -23.80 18.56
C PHE A 489 -18.75 -22.47 18.75
N TRP A 490 -18.27 -21.40 18.13
CA TRP A 490 -18.93 -20.09 18.18
C TRP A 490 -20.32 -20.13 17.55
N LEU A 491 -20.49 -20.74 16.36
CA LEU A 491 -21.79 -20.87 15.70
C LEU A 491 -22.81 -21.66 16.55
N THR A 492 -22.38 -22.77 17.19
CA THR A 492 -23.21 -23.55 18.13
C THR A 492 -23.56 -22.74 19.39
N HIS A 493 -22.58 -22.06 20.00
CA HIS A 493 -22.78 -21.26 21.20
C HIS A 493 -23.77 -20.10 20.96
N GLN A 494 -23.74 -19.55 19.75
CA GLN A 494 -24.69 -18.54 19.28
C GLN A 494 -26.09 -19.09 18.91
N GLY A 495 -26.31 -20.38 19.09
CA GLY A 495 -27.61 -21.04 18.88
C GLY A 495 -27.89 -21.41 17.43
N GLY A 496 -26.89 -21.41 16.54
CA GLY A 496 -27.03 -21.98 15.20
C GLY A 496 -27.25 -23.49 15.26
N ASN A 497 -28.14 -24.00 14.41
CA ASN A 497 -28.45 -25.41 14.31
C ASN A 497 -27.47 -26.12 13.37
N ALA A 498 -26.84 -27.22 13.79
CA ALA A 498 -25.96 -27.99 12.91
C ALA A 498 -26.80 -28.92 12.01
N LEU A 499 -26.75 -28.74 10.69
CA LEU A 499 -27.40 -29.62 9.71
C LEU A 499 -26.87 -31.06 9.83
N PHE A 500 -25.55 -31.18 9.96
CA PHE A 500 -24.82 -32.40 10.28
C PHE A 500 -23.53 -32.03 11.03
N ALA A 501 -22.83 -33.02 11.58
CA ALA A 501 -21.59 -32.80 12.33
C ALA A 501 -20.49 -32.16 11.45
N PRO A 502 -19.59 -31.33 12.01
CA PRO A 502 -18.44 -30.81 11.28
C PRO A 502 -17.60 -31.93 10.68
N VAL A 503 -17.25 -31.80 9.41
CA VAL A 503 -16.45 -32.79 8.69
C VAL A 503 -15.01 -32.35 8.74
N GLU A 504 -14.23 -33.00 9.60
CA GLU A 504 -12.80 -32.76 9.77
C GLU A 504 -12.00 -33.55 8.73
N VAL A 505 -11.59 -32.87 7.67
CA VAL A 505 -10.70 -33.39 6.63
C VAL A 505 -9.27 -33.24 7.12
N ASP A 506 -8.70 -34.36 7.57
CA ASP A 506 -7.26 -34.50 7.78
C ASP A 506 -6.56 -34.60 6.43
N SER A 507 -5.60 -33.72 6.15
CA SER A 507 -4.61 -33.89 5.08
C SER A 507 -5.19 -34.06 3.66
N GLY A 508 -6.42 -33.58 3.43
CA GLY A 508 -7.15 -33.78 2.16
C GLY A 508 -7.81 -35.15 2.01
N ASP A 509 -8.09 -35.86 3.10
CA ASP A 509 -8.73 -37.17 3.14
C ASP A 509 -9.98 -37.26 2.24
N THR A 510 -9.92 -38.23 1.32
CA THR A 510 -11.01 -38.52 0.39
C THR A 510 -12.22 -39.11 1.10
N SER A 511 -12.07 -39.82 2.23
CA SER A 511 -13.22 -40.37 2.98
C SER A 511 -14.06 -39.25 3.59
N ALA A 512 -13.44 -38.25 4.21
CA ALA A 512 -14.09 -37.07 4.74
C ALA A 512 -14.70 -36.19 3.63
N LEU A 513 -13.99 -35.98 2.51
CA LEU A 513 -14.52 -35.22 1.38
C LEU A 513 -15.73 -35.92 0.71
N LEU A 514 -15.70 -37.25 0.57
CA LEU A 514 -16.85 -38.05 0.12
C LEU A 514 -17.98 -38.01 1.15
N HIS A 515 -17.69 -38.05 2.45
CA HIS A 515 -18.71 -37.93 3.49
C HIS A 515 -19.41 -36.57 3.44
N TRP A 516 -18.68 -35.47 3.27
CA TRP A 516 -19.26 -34.14 3.02
C TRP A 516 -20.15 -34.13 1.78
N GLN A 517 -19.68 -34.69 0.67
CA GLN A 517 -20.47 -34.82 -0.56
C GLN A 517 -21.75 -35.69 -0.37
N GLN A 518 -21.69 -36.74 0.45
CA GLN A 518 -22.84 -37.57 0.81
C GLN A 518 -23.84 -36.81 1.69
N GLN A 519 -23.37 -36.08 2.71
CA GLN A 519 -24.21 -35.23 3.57
C GLN A 519 -24.94 -34.16 2.74
N LEU A 520 -24.23 -33.51 1.80
CA LEU A 520 -24.86 -32.59 0.84
C LEU A 520 -25.92 -33.30 -0.02
N GLY A 521 -25.65 -34.51 -0.53
CA GLY A 521 -26.62 -35.28 -1.31
C GLY A 521 -27.88 -35.68 -0.52
N GLN A 522 -27.71 -36.03 0.76
CA GLN A 522 -28.82 -36.31 1.68
C GLN A 522 -29.67 -35.06 1.94
N LEU A 523 -29.03 -33.90 2.18
CA LEU A 523 -29.72 -32.62 2.34
C LEU A 523 -30.46 -32.15 1.09
N THR A 524 -29.94 -32.45 -0.11
CA THR A 524 -30.54 -32.02 -1.38
C THR A 524 -31.54 -33.01 -1.98
N GLY A 525 -31.66 -34.21 -1.42
CA GLY A 525 -32.48 -35.29 -1.99
C GLY A 525 -31.97 -35.80 -3.36
N GLN A 526 -30.73 -35.48 -3.73
CA GLN A 526 -30.11 -35.92 -4.98
C GLN A 526 -28.85 -36.75 -4.70
N ALA A 527 -28.71 -37.87 -5.41
CA ALA A 527 -27.44 -38.60 -5.45
C ALA A 527 -26.33 -37.70 -6.00
N ALA A 528 -25.10 -37.85 -5.49
CA ALA A 528 -23.95 -37.06 -5.91
C ALA A 528 -23.66 -37.28 -7.42
N VAL A 529 -24.01 -36.28 -8.24
CA VAL A 529 -24.05 -36.39 -9.71
C VAL A 529 -22.68 -36.67 -10.34
N SER A 530 -21.60 -36.33 -9.63
CA SER A 530 -20.24 -36.82 -9.90
C SER A 530 -19.46 -36.86 -8.61
N ALA A 531 -18.66 -37.91 -8.40
CA ALA A 531 -17.64 -37.89 -7.36
C ALA A 531 -16.70 -36.71 -7.60
N TRP A 532 -16.32 -35.98 -6.55
CA TRP A 532 -15.26 -34.98 -6.70
C TRP A 532 -13.98 -35.65 -7.21
N PRO A 533 -13.28 -35.07 -8.21
CA PRO A 533 -12.13 -35.73 -8.81
C PRO A 533 -11.02 -35.92 -7.79
N THR A 534 -10.79 -37.18 -7.40
CA THR A 534 -9.70 -37.55 -6.52
C THR A 534 -8.38 -37.22 -7.21
N ALA A 535 -7.59 -36.33 -6.61
CA ALA A 535 -6.30 -35.94 -7.16
C ALA A 535 -5.32 -37.12 -7.04
N GLN A 536 -5.20 -37.90 -8.10
CA GLN A 536 -4.44 -39.15 -8.13
C GLN A 536 -2.95 -38.89 -7.94
N TYR A 537 -2.29 -39.80 -7.23
CA TYR A 537 -0.83 -39.83 -7.13
C TYR A 537 -0.25 -40.58 -8.32
N GLU A 538 0.66 -39.93 -9.03
CA GLU A 538 1.42 -40.53 -10.12
C GLU A 538 2.74 -41.09 -9.61
N ASN A 539 3.25 -42.11 -10.30
CA ASN A 539 4.54 -42.73 -9.99
C ASN A 539 5.64 -42.10 -10.84
N TRP A 540 6.33 -41.10 -10.28
CA TRP A 540 7.42 -40.36 -10.91
C TRP A 540 8.77 -41.00 -10.59
N THR A 541 9.72 -40.99 -11.52
CA THR A 541 11.05 -41.56 -11.30
C THR A 541 11.97 -40.57 -10.62
N LEU A 542 12.61 -40.94 -9.50
CA LEU A 542 13.73 -40.18 -8.91
C LEU A 542 14.95 -40.28 -9.83
N SER A 543 15.09 -39.36 -10.78
CA SER A 543 16.11 -39.37 -11.83
C SER A 543 17.46 -38.85 -11.37
N GLN A 544 17.50 -37.98 -10.35
CA GLN A 544 18.72 -37.39 -9.83
C GLN A 544 18.65 -37.19 -8.31
N ARG A 545 19.79 -37.34 -7.63
CA ARG A 545 20.01 -36.92 -6.24
C ARG A 545 21.42 -36.36 -6.08
N THR A 546 21.54 -35.11 -5.67
CA THR A 546 22.83 -34.39 -5.55
C THR A 546 22.91 -33.68 -4.21
N LEU A 547 23.90 -34.02 -3.37
CA LEU A 547 24.18 -33.28 -2.14
C LEU A 547 24.73 -31.89 -2.49
N LEU A 548 24.11 -30.83 -1.96
CA LEU A 548 24.47 -29.43 -2.23
C LEU A 548 25.45 -28.85 -1.22
N ASN A 549 25.41 -29.26 0.05
CA ASN A 549 26.17 -28.63 1.14
C ASN A 549 27.10 -29.61 1.90
N ARG A 550 27.99 -30.26 1.15
CA ARG A 550 28.97 -31.19 1.76
C ARG A 550 29.83 -30.49 2.82
N ASP A 551 30.08 -31.20 3.92
CA ASP A 551 30.88 -30.77 5.07
C ASP A 551 30.28 -29.57 5.85
N SER A 552 28.98 -29.27 5.65
CA SER A 552 28.23 -28.25 6.40
C SER A 552 28.17 -28.53 7.91
N ALA A 553 28.14 -27.45 8.71
CA ALA A 553 27.78 -27.49 10.13
C ALA A 553 26.25 -27.66 10.36
N GLY A 554 25.57 -28.36 9.45
CA GLY A 554 24.13 -28.58 9.46
C GLY A 554 23.70 -29.71 8.54
N SER A 555 22.51 -30.25 8.81
CA SER A 555 22.00 -31.43 8.12
C SER A 555 21.98 -31.25 6.60
N ASP A 556 22.43 -32.28 5.90
CA ASP A 556 22.56 -32.40 4.46
C ASP A 556 21.34 -31.86 3.69
N VAL A 557 21.58 -31.14 2.61
CA VAL A 557 20.59 -30.57 1.69
C VAL A 557 20.83 -31.14 0.30
N TYR A 558 19.80 -31.74 -0.29
CA TYR A 558 19.89 -32.38 -1.60
C TYR A 558 19.02 -31.68 -2.64
N LEU A 559 19.57 -31.51 -3.83
CA LEU A 559 18.81 -31.29 -5.05
C LEU A 559 18.35 -32.66 -5.57
N LEU A 560 17.04 -32.84 -5.68
CA LEU A 560 16.40 -34.06 -6.18
C LEU A 560 15.75 -33.77 -7.52
N GLY A 561 15.97 -34.61 -8.53
CA GLY A 561 15.29 -34.53 -9.82
C GLY A 561 14.26 -35.65 -9.98
N LEU A 562 13.05 -35.28 -10.41
CA LEU A 562 11.91 -36.18 -10.58
C LEU A 562 11.37 -36.08 -12.01
N THR A 563 11.30 -37.21 -12.72
CA THR A 563 10.78 -37.28 -14.08
C THR A 563 9.38 -37.90 -14.07
N SER A 564 8.39 -37.23 -14.67
CA SER A 564 7.02 -37.75 -14.78
C SER A 564 6.92 -38.87 -15.82
N PRO A 565 6.03 -39.87 -15.63
CA PRO A 565 5.69 -40.83 -16.68
C PRO A 565 4.92 -40.22 -17.86
N SER A 566 4.46 -38.96 -17.78
CA SER A 566 3.75 -38.29 -18.88
C SER A 566 4.10 -36.78 -18.99
N PRO A 567 3.76 -36.09 -20.10
CA PRO A 567 4.05 -34.66 -20.29
C PRO A 567 3.23 -33.74 -19.37
N GLN A 568 3.68 -33.57 -18.13
CA GLN A 568 3.04 -32.75 -17.11
C GLN A 568 3.31 -31.24 -17.24
N ARG A 569 2.47 -30.41 -16.62
CA ARG A 569 2.60 -28.93 -16.62
C ARG A 569 2.32 -28.32 -15.25
N TRP A 570 3.36 -27.87 -14.57
CA TRP A 570 3.30 -27.04 -13.36
C TRP A 570 3.67 -25.58 -13.65
N GLN A 571 3.37 -24.67 -12.71
CA GLN A 571 3.79 -23.27 -12.75
C GLN A 571 4.82 -22.99 -11.65
N ALA A 572 5.66 -21.97 -11.85
CA ALA A 572 6.64 -21.58 -10.84
C ALA A 572 5.96 -21.16 -9.52
N GLY A 573 6.47 -21.69 -8.41
CA GLY A 573 5.84 -21.57 -7.09
C GLY A 573 4.75 -22.61 -6.79
N ASP A 574 4.42 -23.56 -7.69
CA ASP A 574 3.62 -24.74 -7.34
C ASP A 574 4.35 -25.66 -6.35
N LEU A 575 3.57 -26.54 -5.71
CA LEU A 575 4.03 -27.53 -4.74
C LEU A 575 3.89 -28.93 -5.33
N VAL A 576 4.65 -29.91 -4.81
CA VAL A 576 4.28 -31.33 -4.89
C VAL A 576 3.85 -31.83 -3.53
N GLU A 577 2.86 -32.71 -3.53
CA GLU A 577 2.55 -33.57 -2.39
C GLU A 577 3.16 -34.95 -2.67
N VAL A 578 4.04 -35.42 -1.78
CA VAL A 578 4.76 -36.70 -1.92
C VAL A 578 4.31 -37.66 -0.82
N LEU A 579 3.98 -38.90 -1.18
CA LEU A 579 3.76 -39.97 -0.21
C LEU A 579 5.11 -40.59 0.18
N PRO A 580 5.59 -40.40 1.43
CA PRO A 580 6.83 -41.00 1.89
C PRO A 580 6.65 -42.50 2.14
N ARG A 581 7.76 -43.22 2.32
CA ARG A 581 7.74 -44.63 2.72
C ARG A 581 8.74 -44.89 3.84
N ASN A 582 8.41 -45.81 4.75
CA ASN A 582 9.38 -46.34 5.71
C ASN A 582 10.49 -47.08 4.97
N CYS A 583 11.72 -46.97 5.44
CA CYS A 583 12.84 -47.75 4.91
C CYS A 583 12.75 -49.22 5.38
N PRO A 584 13.34 -50.19 4.65
CA PRO A 584 13.27 -51.61 5.00
C PRO A 584 13.71 -51.90 6.44
N TRP A 585 14.82 -51.28 6.88
CA TRP A 585 15.35 -51.45 8.24
C TRP A 585 14.36 -51.00 9.33
N ALA A 586 13.63 -49.89 9.15
CA ALA A 586 12.65 -49.44 10.13
C ALA A 586 11.44 -50.40 10.22
N ILE A 587 11.07 -51.04 9.11
CA ILE A 587 10.01 -52.05 9.07
C ILE A 587 10.50 -53.35 9.74
N GLU A 588 11.73 -53.77 9.45
CA GLU A 588 12.37 -54.93 10.08
C GLU A 588 12.46 -54.76 11.60
N HIS A 589 13.02 -53.63 12.07
CA HIS A 589 13.13 -53.32 13.50
C HIS A 589 11.76 -53.17 14.20
N PHE A 590 10.73 -52.68 13.49
CA PHE A 590 9.36 -52.66 14.01
C PHE A 590 8.77 -54.06 14.19
N LEU A 591 9.03 -54.98 13.24
CA LEU A 591 8.60 -56.38 13.27
C LEU A 591 9.38 -57.25 14.29
N GLU A 592 10.58 -56.84 14.71
CA GLU A 592 11.36 -57.54 15.73
C GLU A 592 10.55 -57.79 17.01
N GLY A 593 10.40 -59.08 17.37
CA GLY A 593 9.64 -59.51 18.55
C GLY A 593 8.13 -59.58 18.38
N LEU A 594 7.56 -59.16 17.23
CA LEU A 594 6.11 -59.31 16.96
C LEU A 594 5.71 -60.72 16.47
N GLY A 595 6.68 -61.53 16.01
CA GLY A 595 6.43 -62.90 15.56
C GLY A 595 5.82 -63.02 14.15
N LEU A 596 5.88 -61.95 13.36
CA LEU A 596 5.40 -61.86 11.99
C LEU A 596 6.57 -61.77 11.01
N ALA A 597 6.39 -62.26 9.78
CA ALA A 597 7.41 -62.16 8.73
C ALA A 597 7.07 -61.02 7.75
N GLY A 598 8.08 -60.27 7.32
CA GLY A 598 7.90 -59.21 6.31
C GLY A 598 7.36 -59.68 4.95
N SER A 599 7.41 -61.00 4.71
CA SER A 599 6.84 -61.70 3.56
C SER A 599 5.36 -62.08 3.70
N ASP A 600 4.75 -61.93 4.89
CA ASP A 600 3.38 -62.36 5.15
C ASP A 600 2.38 -61.65 4.23
N GLY A 601 1.43 -62.39 3.67
CA GLY A 601 0.46 -61.85 2.72
C GLY A 601 -0.63 -61.03 3.43
N VAL A 602 -0.84 -59.80 2.95
CA VAL A 602 -1.91 -58.90 3.41
C VAL A 602 -2.65 -58.27 2.23
N LEU A 603 -3.91 -57.90 2.46
CA LEU A 603 -4.77 -57.19 1.53
C LEU A 603 -4.85 -55.71 1.91
N ILE A 604 -4.61 -54.81 0.96
CA ILE A 604 -4.89 -53.37 1.07
C ILE A 604 -5.70 -52.94 -0.14
N GLU A 605 -6.88 -52.37 0.12
CA GLU A 605 -7.86 -51.98 -0.92
C GLU A 605 -8.22 -53.14 -1.89
N GLY A 606 -8.13 -54.38 -1.40
CA GLY A 606 -8.36 -55.62 -2.16
C GLY A 606 -7.14 -56.15 -2.92
N LEU A 607 -6.03 -55.40 -2.97
CA LEU A 607 -4.78 -55.83 -3.60
C LEU A 607 -3.93 -56.63 -2.60
N ALA A 608 -3.46 -57.81 -3.04
CA ALA A 608 -2.54 -58.64 -2.28
C ALA A 608 -1.09 -58.14 -2.42
N GLN A 609 -0.44 -57.91 -1.28
CA GLN A 609 0.95 -57.47 -1.18
C GLN A 609 1.60 -58.04 0.10
N SER A 610 2.92 -57.91 0.23
CA SER A 610 3.61 -58.37 1.44
C SER A 610 3.43 -57.40 2.62
N LEU A 611 3.59 -57.91 3.84
CA LEU A 611 3.57 -57.11 5.06
C LEU A 611 4.60 -55.96 5.01
N ASN A 612 5.78 -56.19 4.44
CA ASN A 612 6.75 -55.12 4.20
C ASN A 612 6.24 -54.03 3.23
N GLN A 613 5.59 -54.42 2.12
CA GLN A 613 5.00 -53.45 1.17
C GLN A 613 3.86 -52.65 1.80
N ALA A 614 3.08 -53.27 2.68
CA ALA A 614 1.99 -52.62 3.40
C ALA A 614 2.48 -51.70 4.52
N LEU A 615 3.43 -52.15 5.35
CA LEU A 615 4.02 -51.34 6.43
C LEU A 615 4.85 -50.18 5.90
N ALA A 616 5.37 -50.26 4.67
CA ALA A 616 6.04 -49.14 4.02
C ALA A 616 5.15 -47.88 3.90
N THR A 617 3.81 -48.00 3.93
CA THR A 617 2.86 -46.87 3.85
C THR A 617 2.09 -46.61 5.16
N ARG A 618 2.57 -47.12 6.29
CA ARG A 618 1.91 -47.00 7.62
C ARG A 618 2.77 -46.21 8.62
N GLN A 619 2.13 -45.54 9.57
CA GLN A 619 2.80 -44.98 10.74
C GLN A 619 3.23 -46.13 11.66
N LEU A 620 4.49 -46.17 12.06
CA LEU A 620 5.05 -47.20 12.93
C LEU A 620 5.19 -46.60 14.34
N PRO A 621 4.37 -47.03 15.34
CA PRO A 621 4.41 -46.45 16.68
C PRO A 621 5.52 -47.04 17.55
N ASP A 622 6.20 -46.18 18.31
CA ASP A 622 7.30 -46.57 19.23
C ASP A 622 6.85 -47.61 20.27
N ASN A 623 5.62 -47.46 20.79
CA ASN A 623 5.03 -48.39 21.75
C ASN A 623 4.27 -49.53 21.05
N ARG A 624 5.01 -50.56 20.64
CA ARG A 624 4.45 -51.79 20.04
C ARG A 624 3.75 -52.76 21.01
N ALA A 625 3.69 -52.50 22.31
CA ALA A 625 3.20 -53.47 23.30
C ALA A 625 1.73 -53.89 23.10
N HIS A 626 0.91 -52.99 22.54
CA HIS A 626 -0.50 -53.25 22.22
C HIS A 626 -0.73 -53.98 20.88
N LEU A 627 0.35 -54.27 20.13
CA LEU A 627 0.33 -54.91 18.81
C LEU A 627 0.85 -56.36 18.83
N VAL A 628 1.43 -56.78 19.96
CA VAL A 628 1.97 -58.13 20.15
C VAL A 628 0.85 -59.17 20.05
N GLY A 629 1.04 -60.20 19.23
CA GLY A 629 0.05 -61.26 19.02
C GLY A 629 -1.05 -60.95 18.00
N LEU A 630 -1.03 -59.78 17.36
CA LEU A 630 -1.85 -59.54 16.17
C LEU A 630 -1.29 -60.32 14.97
N HIS A 631 -2.17 -60.84 14.11
CA HIS A 631 -1.78 -61.39 12.82
C HIS A 631 -1.55 -60.25 11.80
N ALA A 632 -0.78 -60.51 10.74
CA ALA A 632 -0.32 -59.50 9.77
C ALA A 632 -1.41 -58.53 9.26
N GLN A 633 -2.59 -59.03 8.88
CA GLN A 633 -3.71 -58.19 8.44
C GLN A 633 -4.25 -57.28 9.56
N ALA A 634 -4.46 -57.81 10.77
CA ALA A 634 -4.94 -57.02 11.91
C ALA A 634 -3.92 -55.95 12.32
N LEU A 635 -2.62 -56.25 12.25
CA LEU A 635 -1.56 -55.26 12.46
C LEU A 635 -1.69 -54.10 11.47
N VAL A 636 -1.72 -54.37 10.16
CA VAL A 636 -1.81 -53.29 9.15
C VAL A 636 -3.14 -52.52 9.24
N ASN A 637 -4.24 -53.19 9.55
CA ASN A 637 -5.55 -52.56 9.74
C ASN A 637 -5.59 -51.64 10.97
N ALA A 638 -4.81 -51.91 12.01
CA ALA A 638 -4.70 -51.06 13.21
C ALA A 638 -3.82 -49.81 12.99
N LEU A 639 -2.93 -49.82 11.98
CA LEU A 639 -1.97 -48.74 11.76
C LEU A 639 -2.50 -47.68 10.78
N VAL A 640 -2.36 -46.41 11.17
CA VAL A 640 -2.75 -45.24 10.38
C VAL A 640 -1.85 -45.13 9.13
N PRO A 641 -2.36 -44.73 7.95
CA PRO A 641 -1.52 -44.43 6.78
C PRO A 641 -0.51 -43.31 7.03
N LEU A 642 0.60 -43.30 6.28
CA LEU A 642 1.52 -42.17 6.25
C LEU A 642 0.88 -40.96 5.53
N GLY A 643 0.87 -39.81 6.20
CA GLY A 643 0.50 -38.53 5.58
C GLY A 643 1.51 -38.11 4.50
N MET A 644 1.00 -37.47 3.44
CA MET A 644 1.81 -36.84 2.41
C MET A 644 2.61 -35.65 2.98
N ARG A 645 3.76 -35.34 2.39
CA ARG A 645 4.55 -34.15 2.72
C ARG A 645 4.59 -33.20 1.51
N GLU A 646 4.40 -31.92 1.77
CA GLU A 646 4.49 -30.86 0.76
C GLU A 646 5.95 -30.44 0.53
N TYR A 647 6.32 -30.19 -0.72
CA TYR A 647 7.61 -29.61 -1.09
C TYR A 647 7.44 -28.56 -2.19
N SER A 648 8.05 -27.39 -2.03
CA SER A 648 8.09 -26.32 -3.03
C SER A 648 8.88 -26.78 -4.26
N ILE A 649 8.33 -26.62 -5.45
CA ILE A 649 9.02 -27.00 -6.69
C ILE A 649 10.14 -25.99 -7.00
N ALA A 650 11.34 -26.50 -7.26
CA ALA A 650 12.56 -25.72 -7.53
C ALA A 650 12.89 -25.53 -9.02
N SER A 651 12.10 -26.13 -9.92
CA SER A 651 12.26 -26.06 -11.39
C SER A 651 11.02 -25.52 -12.11
N ILE A 652 11.10 -25.36 -13.42
CA ILE A 652 9.97 -25.00 -14.28
C ILE A 652 9.67 -26.11 -15.29
N ALA A 653 8.43 -26.19 -15.80
CA ALA A 653 8.00 -27.29 -16.66
C ALA A 653 8.80 -27.44 -17.97
N SER A 654 9.47 -26.37 -18.43
CA SER A 654 10.39 -26.39 -19.58
C SER A 654 11.74 -27.05 -19.30
N ASP A 655 12.11 -27.26 -18.03
CA ASP A 655 13.34 -27.95 -17.64
C ASP A 655 13.24 -29.47 -17.87
N GLY A 656 12.04 -30.00 -18.13
CA GLY A 656 11.77 -31.43 -18.35
C GLY A 656 11.87 -32.31 -17.09
N VAL A 657 12.47 -31.80 -16.02
CA VAL A 657 12.62 -32.47 -14.71
C VAL A 657 12.03 -31.57 -13.62
N LEU A 658 11.26 -32.18 -12.70
CA LEU A 658 10.77 -31.51 -11.51
C LEU A 658 11.86 -31.58 -10.43
N GLU A 659 12.45 -30.44 -10.10
CA GLU A 659 13.50 -30.38 -9.07
C GLU A 659 12.91 -30.02 -7.70
N LEU A 660 13.46 -30.57 -6.62
CA LEU A 660 13.18 -30.21 -5.23
C LEU A 660 14.49 -29.92 -4.50
N ILE A 661 14.49 -29.00 -3.53
CA ILE A 661 15.62 -28.80 -2.60
C ILE A 661 15.15 -29.26 -1.21
N VAL A 662 15.70 -30.37 -0.72
CA VAL A 662 15.24 -31.04 0.51
C VAL A 662 16.38 -31.12 1.52
N ARG A 663 16.20 -30.53 2.70
CA ARG A 663 17.08 -30.76 3.86
C ARG A 663 16.66 -32.06 4.53
N GLN A 664 17.64 -32.91 4.79
CA GLN A 664 17.47 -34.14 5.55
C GLN A 664 17.28 -33.79 7.02
N GLU A 665 16.11 -34.10 7.58
CA GLU A 665 15.85 -33.94 9.00
C GLU A 665 16.49 -35.10 9.77
N ARG A 666 17.04 -34.81 10.95
CA ARG A 666 17.70 -35.79 11.82
C ARG A 666 17.21 -35.65 13.25
N HIS A 667 16.62 -36.70 13.78
CA HIS A 667 16.09 -36.73 15.14
C HIS A 667 17.21 -36.92 16.18
N PRO A 668 16.97 -36.63 17.49
CA PRO A 668 18.01 -36.68 18.53
C PRO A 668 18.61 -38.07 18.78
N ASP A 669 17.96 -39.14 18.33
CA ASP A 669 18.44 -40.53 18.35
C ASP A 669 19.36 -40.86 17.15
N GLY A 670 19.54 -39.92 16.21
CA GLY A 670 20.32 -40.10 14.99
C GLY A 670 19.51 -40.61 13.78
N SER A 671 18.22 -40.95 13.96
CA SER A 671 17.36 -41.41 12.87
C SER A 671 17.02 -40.28 11.89
N LEU A 672 16.68 -40.64 10.65
CA LEU A 672 16.30 -39.66 9.62
C LEU A 672 14.79 -39.39 9.65
N GLY A 673 14.39 -38.13 9.54
CA GLY A 673 12.98 -37.74 9.51
C GLY A 673 12.27 -38.29 8.28
N LEU A 674 11.35 -39.22 8.51
CA LEU A 674 10.65 -40.10 7.56
C LEU A 674 10.67 -39.66 6.09
N ALA A 675 10.03 -38.53 5.74
CA ALA A 675 9.86 -38.12 4.35
C ALA A 675 11.15 -37.56 3.72
N SER A 676 11.92 -36.80 4.50
CA SER A 676 13.21 -36.27 4.05
C SER A 676 14.25 -37.39 3.95
N GLY A 677 14.33 -38.30 4.93
CA GLY A 677 15.18 -39.49 4.87
C GLY A 677 14.81 -40.45 3.74
N TRP A 678 13.51 -40.66 3.50
CA TRP A 678 13.03 -41.44 2.36
C TRP A 678 13.58 -40.88 1.04
N LEU A 679 13.43 -39.59 0.78
CA LEU A 679 13.87 -38.97 -0.48
C LEU A 679 15.41 -38.82 -0.59
N THR A 680 16.08 -38.47 0.50
CA THR A 680 17.51 -38.12 0.51
C THR A 680 18.45 -39.31 0.71
N GLU A 681 17.98 -40.39 1.33
CA GLU A 681 18.79 -41.58 1.64
C GLU A 681 18.17 -42.85 1.04
N HIS A 682 16.96 -43.22 1.49
CA HIS A 682 16.47 -44.60 1.37
C HIS A 682 15.87 -44.96 0.00
N ALA A 683 15.25 -44.02 -0.70
CA ALA A 683 14.79 -44.23 -2.07
C ALA A 683 16.01 -44.33 -3.01
N THR A 684 16.07 -45.36 -3.86
CA THR A 684 17.15 -45.48 -4.84
C THR A 684 16.90 -44.54 -6.02
N VAL A 685 17.97 -44.00 -6.61
CA VAL A 685 17.88 -43.29 -7.89
C VAL A 685 17.42 -44.30 -8.96
N GLY A 686 16.43 -43.92 -9.76
CA GLY A 686 15.67 -44.80 -10.64
C GLY A 686 14.40 -45.41 -10.02
N SER A 687 14.13 -45.24 -8.71
CA SER A 687 12.89 -45.74 -8.10
C SER A 687 11.68 -44.83 -8.31
N SER A 688 10.50 -45.40 -8.09
CA SER A 688 9.20 -44.74 -8.21
C SER A 688 8.82 -44.01 -6.91
N ILE A 689 8.72 -42.69 -6.98
CA ILE A 689 8.17 -41.80 -5.96
C ILE A 689 6.71 -41.49 -6.31
N SER A 690 5.80 -41.85 -5.42
CA SER A 690 4.36 -41.58 -5.58
C SER A 690 4.07 -40.13 -5.17
N LEU A 691 3.81 -39.25 -6.13
CA LEU A 691 3.60 -37.81 -5.91
C LEU A 691 2.47 -37.23 -6.77
N ARG A 692 1.94 -36.07 -6.38
CA ARG A 692 1.00 -35.29 -7.21
C ARG A 692 1.37 -33.80 -7.24
N LEU A 693 1.13 -33.16 -8.38
CA LEU A 693 1.26 -31.70 -8.53
C LEU A 693 0.13 -30.98 -7.78
N ARG A 694 0.47 -29.93 -7.04
CA ARG A 694 -0.48 -29.14 -6.26
C ARG A 694 -0.39 -27.65 -6.62
N ARG A 695 -1.54 -27.08 -6.99
CA ARG A 695 -1.68 -25.66 -7.32
C ARG A 695 -1.51 -24.76 -6.09
N ASN A 696 -0.45 -23.97 -6.04
CA ASN A 696 -0.24 -22.96 -4.99
C ASN A 696 -0.54 -21.55 -5.51
N SER A 697 -1.84 -21.23 -5.65
CA SER A 697 -2.30 -19.93 -6.19
C SER A 697 -1.84 -18.73 -5.34
N GLY A 698 -1.54 -18.98 -4.06
CA GLY A 698 -0.95 -18.05 -3.13
C GLY A 698 0.51 -17.67 -3.44
N PHE A 699 1.27 -18.48 -4.19
CA PHE A 699 2.71 -18.29 -4.40
C PHE A 699 3.18 -18.20 -5.87
N HIS A 700 2.26 -18.21 -6.86
CA HIS A 700 2.62 -17.93 -8.26
C HIS A 700 3.16 -16.51 -8.50
N LEU A 701 3.86 -16.34 -9.64
CA LEU A 701 4.29 -15.06 -10.20
C LEU A 701 3.14 -14.03 -10.33
N PRO A 702 3.43 -12.71 -10.32
CA PRO A 702 2.42 -11.69 -10.57
C PRO A 702 2.01 -11.68 -12.06
N GLU A 703 0.75 -11.35 -12.37
CA GLU A 703 0.24 -11.19 -13.76
C GLU A 703 0.95 -10.09 -14.59
N ALA A 704 1.87 -9.33 -13.99
CA ALA A 704 2.60 -8.25 -14.63
C ALA A 704 4.11 -8.41 -14.33
N PRO A 705 5.00 -8.09 -15.29
CA PRO A 705 6.44 -8.27 -15.18
C PRO A 705 7.09 -7.19 -14.29
N VAL A 706 6.68 -7.14 -13.03
CA VAL A 706 7.27 -6.27 -12.00
C VAL A 706 8.60 -6.86 -11.51
N PRO A 707 9.49 -6.07 -10.86
CA PRO A 707 10.67 -6.63 -10.23
C PRO A 707 10.31 -7.63 -9.12
N LEU A 708 11.10 -8.67 -8.90
CA LEU A 708 10.96 -9.52 -7.71
C LEU A 708 12.04 -9.23 -6.69
N ILE A 709 11.63 -9.17 -5.42
CA ILE A 709 12.53 -9.43 -4.28
C ILE A 709 12.09 -10.76 -3.67
N LEU A 710 13.00 -11.72 -3.70
CA LEU A 710 12.86 -13.07 -3.20
C LEU A 710 13.69 -13.20 -1.92
N LEU A 711 13.12 -13.73 -0.84
CA LEU A 711 13.81 -13.89 0.43
C LEU A 711 13.63 -15.31 0.97
N GLY A 712 14.71 -15.97 1.33
CA GLY A 712 14.62 -17.30 1.93
C GLY A 712 15.90 -17.81 2.56
N ASN A 713 15.74 -18.80 3.43
CA ASN A 713 16.83 -19.50 4.11
C ASN A 713 16.85 -20.98 3.76
N GLY A 714 18.05 -21.53 3.51
CA GLY A 714 18.25 -22.95 3.20
C GLY A 714 17.31 -23.48 2.10
N THR A 715 16.49 -24.48 2.43
CA THR A 715 15.52 -25.08 1.50
C THR A 715 14.47 -24.11 0.97
N GLY A 716 14.26 -22.96 1.62
CA GLY A 716 13.43 -21.87 1.12
C GLY A 716 13.87 -21.34 -0.23
N LEU A 717 15.10 -21.63 -0.67
CA LEU A 717 15.53 -21.38 -2.05
C LEU A 717 14.66 -22.09 -3.09
N ALA A 718 14.03 -23.23 -2.79
CA ALA A 718 13.26 -24.03 -3.74
C ALA A 718 12.15 -23.22 -4.43
N GLY A 719 11.16 -22.74 -3.68
CA GLY A 719 10.05 -21.96 -4.22
C GLY A 719 10.50 -20.66 -4.90
N LEU A 720 11.65 -20.11 -4.49
CA LEU A 720 12.22 -18.89 -5.09
C LEU A 720 12.96 -19.18 -6.40
N ARG A 721 13.63 -20.34 -6.51
CA ARG A 721 14.40 -20.77 -7.68
C ARG A 721 13.51 -21.07 -8.88
N SER A 722 12.34 -21.70 -8.69
CA SER A 722 11.39 -21.86 -9.80
C SER A 722 10.84 -20.51 -10.28
N LEU A 723 10.57 -19.57 -9.37
CA LEU A 723 10.14 -18.21 -9.71
C LEU A 723 11.24 -17.41 -10.43
N LEU A 724 12.51 -17.60 -10.07
CA LEU A 724 13.66 -17.06 -10.81
C LEU A 724 13.76 -17.67 -12.22
N LYS A 725 13.83 -19.00 -12.32
CA LYS A 725 13.91 -19.72 -13.60
C LYS A 725 12.82 -19.29 -14.59
N ALA A 726 11.55 -19.25 -14.16
CA ALA A 726 10.44 -18.82 -15.02
C ALA A 726 10.62 -17.39 -15.54
N ARG A 727 11.09 -16.48 -14.69
CA ARG A 727 11.30 -15.08 -15.05
C ARG A 727 12.47 -14.89 -15.99
N ILE A 728 13.55 -15.66 -15.80
CA ILE A 728 14.73 -15.59 -16.66
C ILE A 728 14.40 -16.20 -18.04
N ALA A 729 13.60 -17.27 -18.10
CA ALA A 729 13.04 -17.79 -19.34
C ALA A 729 12.11 -16.78 -20.05
N ASP A 730 11.35 -15.96 -19.30
CA ASP A 730 10.57 -14.83 -19.83
C ASP A 730 11.44 -13.57 -20.15
N GLY A 731 12.76 -13.60 -19.99
CA GLY A 731 13.67 -12.46 -20.21
C GLY A 731 13.57 -11.33 -19.16
N GLN A 732 12.99 -11.61 -17.99
CA GLN A 732 12.72 -10.63 -16.93
C GLN A 732 13.88 -10.54 -15.93
N GLN A 733 14.92 -9.78 -16.28
CA GLN A 733 16.19 -9.67 -15.53
C GLN A 733 16.13 -8.90 -14.20
N ARG A 734 15.03 -8.17 -13.92
CA ARG A 734 14.86 -7.40 -12.67
C ARG A 734 14.48 -8.31 -11.49
N ASN A 735 15.48 -9.06 -11.02
CA ASN A 735 15.40 -10.01 -9.92
C ASN A 735 16.40 -9.69 -8.82
N TRP A 736 15.98 -9.81 -7.57
CA TRP A 736 16.85 -9.67 -6.40
C TRP A 736 16.56 -10.82 -5.44
N LEU A 737 17.59 -11.60 -5.11
CA LEU A 737 17.52 -12.65 -4.11
C LEU A 737 18.27 -12.19 -2.85
N LEU A 738 17.62 -12.26 -1.69
CA LEU A 738 18.26 -12.28 -0.38
C LEU A 738 18.24 -13.73 0.11
N PHE A 739 19.39 -14.39 0.08
CA PHE A 739 19.54 -15.79 0.51
C PHE A 739 20.40 -15.88 1.77
N GLY A 740 20.09 -16.81 2.66
CA GLY A 740 20.86 -17.00 3.87
C GLY A 740 20.93 -18.43 4.36
N GLU A 741 22.04 -18.75 5.04
CA GLU A 741 22.29 -20.08 5.58
C GLU A 741 23.36 -20.04 6.70
N ARG A 742 24.04 -21.16 6.96
CA ARG A 742 25.08 -21.28 7.99
C ARG A 742 26.42 -20.70 7.53
N ASN A 743 27.08 -21.33 6.55
CA ASN A 743 28.46 -21.01 6.16
C ASN A 743 28.63 -20.90 4.64
N ILE A 744 29.33 -19.88 4.13
CA ILE A 744 29.48 -19.62 2.68
C ILE A 744 30.17 -20.76 1.93
N GLN A 745 31.17 -21.39 2.54
CA GLN A 745 31.97 -22.45 1.92
C GLN A 745 31.19 -23.75 1.67
N HIS A 746 30.08 -23.96 2.38
CA HIS A 746 29.34 -25.22 2.37
C HIS A 746 27.86 -25.01 1.97
N ASP A 747 27.18 -24.03 2.54
CA ASP A 747 25.73 -23.89 2.46
C ASP A 747 25.24 -22.87 1.40
N PHE A 748 26.11 -22.46 0.47
CA PHE A 748 25.72 -21.63 -0.68
C PHE A 748 25.03 -22.49 -1.76
N LEU A 749 23.80 -22.91 -1.44
CA LEU A 749 22.98 -23.77 -2.30
C LEU A 749 22.83 -23.16 -3.72
N CYS A 750 23.04 -23.99 -4.74
CA CYS A 750 22.97 -23.60 -6.16
C CYS A 750 23.92 -22.43 -6.56
N GLN A 751 25.06 -22.26 -5.88
CA GLN A 751 26.02 -21.18 -6.12
C GLN A 751 26.29 -20.88 -7.60
N ASP A 752 26.70 -21.87 -8.41
CA ASP A 752 27.12 -21.65 -9.81
C ASP A 752 25.99 -21.08 -10.68
N GLU A 753 24.75 -21.50 -10.42
CA GLU A 753 23.55 -21.04 -11.12
C GLU A 753 23.21 -19.59 -10.71
N LEU A 754 23.25 -19.29 -9.41
CA LEU A 754 22.98 -17.95 -8.87
C LEU A 754 24.08 -16.94 -9.26
N GLN A 755 25.34 -17.35 -9.25
CA GLN A 755 26.47 -16.55 -9.72
C GLN A 755 26.46 -16.40 -11.25
N GLY A 756 26.05 -17.43 -11.99
CA GLY A 756 25.82 -17.36 -13.43
C GLY A 756 24.77 -16.31 -13.81
N TRP A 757 23.61 -16.32 -13.15
CA TRP A 757 22.56 -15.31 -13.35
C TRP A 757 23.00 -13.91 -12.90
N LEU A 758 23.81 -13.78 -11.85
CA LEU A 758 24.37 -12.50 -11.43
C LEU A 758 25.34 -11.95 -12.48
N ALA A 759 26.17 -12.80 -13.08
CA ALA A 759 27.15 -12.44 -14.11
C ALA A 759 26.52 -12.12 -15.48
N SER A 760 25.41 -12.79 -15.85
CA SER A 760 24.63 -12.45 -17.06
C SER A 760 23.73 -11.22 -16.88
N GLY A 761 23.51 -10.79 -15.63
CA GLY A 761 22.58 -9.72 -15.27
C GLY A 761 21.13 -10.16 -15.08
N ASP A 762 20.82 -11.44 -15.31
CA ASP A 762 19.48 -12.03 -15.12
C ASP A 762 19.03 -12.05 -13.65
N LEU A 763 19.99 -12.05 -12.72
CA LEU A 763 19.81 -11.78 -11.30
C LEU A 763 20.49 -10.46 -10.95
N ALA A 764 19.79 -9.34 -11.15
CA ALA A 764 20.34 -8.00 -10.97
C ALA A 764 20.89 -7.67 -9.56
N LEU A 765 20.51 -8.41 -8.52
CA LEU A 765 21.10 -8.32 -7.17
C LEU A 765 21.08 -9.68 -6.42
N LEU A 766 22.11 -9.94 -5.63
CA LEU A 766 22.22 -11.10 -4.75
C LEU A 766 22.86 -10.68 -3.41
N ASP A 767 22.05 -10.61 -2.35
CA ASP A 767 22.53 -10.40 -0.98
C ASP A 767 22.62 -11.73 -0.24
N LEU A 768 23.74 -11.98 0.45
CA LEU A 768 24.02 -13.24 1.13
C LEU A 768 24.18 -13.04 2.64
N ALA A 769 23.47 -13.86 3.42
CA ALA A 769 23.44 -13.83 4.88
C ALA A 769 23.90 -15.16 5.48
N PHE A 770 25.20 -15.28 5.76
CA PHE A 770 25.75 -16.46 6.42
C PHE A 770 25.88 -16.22 7.93
N SER A 771 25.21 -17.07 8.69
CA SER A 771 24.96 -16.89 10.13
C SER A 771 26.06 -17.45 11.03
N ARG A 772 27.14 -18.01 10.46
CA ARG A 772 28.23 -18.68 11.20
C ARG A 772 29.65 -18.45 10.65
N ASP A 773 29.83 -17.60 9.65
CA ASP A 773 31.17 -17.24 9.15
C ASP A 773 31.88 -16.17 10.01
N GLN A 774 31.15 -15.59 10.97
CA GLN A 774 31.62 -14.62 11.95
C GLN A 774 30.85 -14.76 13.29
N GLU A 775 31.34 -14.11 14.35
CA GLU A 775 30.77 -14.23 15.71
C GLU A 775 29.34 -13.66 15.82
N GLU A 776 29.06 -12.54 15.15
CA GLU A 776 27.70 -11.97 15.08
C GLU A 776 26.85 -12.69 14.03
N LYS A 777 25.64 -13.13 14.40
CA LYS A 777 24.76 -13.89 13.51
C LYS A 777 24.00 -12.97 12.55
N ILE A 778 24.43 -12.93 11.29
CA ILE A 778 23.76 -12.20 10.21
C ILE A 778 22.71 -13.12 9.56
N TYR A 779 21.45 -12.64 9.45
CA TYR A 779 20.37 -13.34 8.76
C TYR A 779 19.78 -12.50 7.61
N VAL A 780 18.89 -13.10 6.81
CA VAL A 780 18.25 -12.42 5.67
C VAL A 780 17.46 -11.18 6.08
N GLN A 781 16.84 -11.17 7.27
CA GLN A 781 16.17 -9.99 7.82
C GLN A 781 17.12 -8.83 8.15
N ASP A 782 18.41 -9.09 8.29
CA ASP A 782 19.42 -8.10 8.67
C ASP A 782 20.11 -7.54 7.44
N ARG A 783 20.42 -8.38 6.44
CA ARG A 783 20.68 -7.91 5.07
C ARG A 783 19.53 -7.07 4.50
N LEU A 784 18.28 -7.42 4.82
CA LEU A 784 17.11 -6.62 4.46
C LEU A 784 17.04 -5.25 5.17
N ARG A 785 17.73 -5.10 6.32
CA ARG A 785 17.90 -3.84 7.07
C ARG A 785 19.07 -3.01 6.56
N GLU A 786 20.17 -3.65 6.16
CA GLU A 786 21.28 -2.99 5.46
C GLU A 786 20.84 -2.46 4.09
N SER A 787 20.26 -3.33 3.27
CA SER A 787 19.70 -3.00 1.95
C SER A 787 18.34 -2.27 2.03
N ALA A 788 18.03 -1.56 3.13
CA ALA A 788 16.75 -0.87 3.35
C ALA A 788 16.37 0.13 2.24
N ASP A 789 17.33 0.89 1.71
CA ASP A 789 17.07 1.86 0.65
C ASP A 789 16.97 1.22 -0.73
N VAL A 790 17.69 0.11 -0.95
CA VAL A 790 17.51 -0.74 -2.13
C VAL A 790 16.12 -1.37 -2.10
N LEU A 791 15.69 -1.86 -0.94
CA LEU A 791 14.34 -2.38 -0.67
C LEU A 791 13.29 -1.32 -1.03
N ARG A 792 13.39 -0.11 -0.45
CA ARG A 792 12.51 1.06 -0.74
C ARG A 792 12.50 1.44 -2.22
N LYS A 793 13.64 1.35 -2.92
CA LYS A 793 13.74 1.62 -4.37
C LYS A 793 13.01 0.56 -5.20
N TRP A 794 13.29 -0.72 -4.99
CA TRP A 794 12.59 -1.81 -5.71
C TRP A 794 11.08 -1.81 -5.41
N LEU A 795 10.70 -1.42 -4.21
CA LEU A 795 9.31 -1.20 -3.77
C LEU A 795 8.58 -0.14 -4.59
N SER A 796 9.17 1.04 -4.74
CA SER A 796 8.60 2.14 -5.53
C SER A 796 8.59 1.83 -7.02
N GLU A 797 9.60 1.10 -7.51
CA GLU A 797 9.66 0.48 -8.85
C GLU A 797 8.65 -0.68 -9.06
N GLY A 798 7.74 -0.92 -8.11
CA GLY A 798 6.58 -1.77 -8.31
C GLY A 798 6.75 -3.24 -7.94
N ALA A 799 7.84 -3.61 -7.24
CA ALA A 799 8.18 -5.02 -6.99
C ALA A 799 7.12 -5.85 -6.23
N ALA A 800 7.26 -7.18 -6.24
CA ALA A 800 6.59 -8.10 -5.31
C ALA A 800 7.58 -8.72 -4.28
N ILE A 801 7.07 -9.23 -3.16
CA ILE A 801 7.79 -10.03 -2.15
C ILE A 801 7.34 -11.47 -2.30
N TYR A 802 8.33 -12.36 -2.36
CA TYR A 802 8.16 -13.79 -2.15
C TYR A 802 9.06 -14.19 -0.99
N VAL A 803 8.49 -14.71 0.10
CA VAL A 803 9.22 -15.30 1.23
C VAL A 803 9.00 -16.80 1.22
N CYS A 804 10.07 -17.59 1.24
CA CYS A 804 10.00 -19.05 1.32
C CYS A 804 11.08 -19.58 2.27
N GLY A 805 10.79 -20.64 3.01
CA GLY A 805 11.64 -21.15 4.10
C GLY A 805 10.94 -21.08 5.46
N SER A 806 11.71 -21.09 6.54
CA SER A 806 11.17 -21.44 7.87
C SER A 806 10.15 -20.43 8.40
N LEU A 807 8.95 -20.89 8.77
CA LEU A 807 7.88 -20.08 9.35
C LEU A 807 8.34 -19.43 10.67
N GLN A 808 8.86 -20.26 11.56
CA GLN A 808 9.52 -19.82 12.79
C GLN A 808 10.93 -19.29 12.48
N GLY A 809 11.38 -18.28 13.21
CA GLY A 809 12.65 -17.60 12.98
C GLY A 809 12.63 -16.70 11.74
N MET A 810 12.76 -17.27 10.53
CA MET A 810 12.94 -16.49 9.30
C MET A 810 11.65 -15.77 8.88
N ALA A 811 10.53 -16.44 8.63
CA ALA A 811 9.34 -15.76 8.09
C ALA A 811 8.72 -14.78 9.09
N ALA A 812 8.76 -15.09 10.40
CA ALA A 812 8.37 -14.16 11.46
C ALA A 812 9.40 -13.03 11.65
N GLY A 813 10.69 -13.34 11.59
CA GLY A 813 11.78 -12.37 11.62
C GLY A 813 11.76 -11.44 10.41
N VAL A 814 11.28 -11.92 9.26
CA VAL A 814 11.00 -11.16 8.05
C VAL A 814 9.62 -10.50 8.09
N ASP A 815 8.56 -10.97 8.76
CA ASP A 815 7.32 -10.17 8.92
C ASP A 815 7.56 -8.99 9.89
N GLN A 816 8.31 -9.21 10.97
CA GLN A 816 8.77 -8.15 11.85
C GLN A 816 9.83 -7.27 11.16
N ALA A 817 10.76 -7.86 10.39
CA ALA A 817 11.53 -7.17 9.35
C ALA A 817 10.75 -6.92 8.04
N LEU A 818 9.44 -6.75 8.15
CA LEU A 818 8.61 -5.94 7.28
C LEU A 818 7.94 -4.81 8.15
N VAL A 819 7.67 -5.02 9.45
CA VAL A 819 7.13 -4.00 10.38
C VAL A 819 8.09 -2.89 10.89
N ASP A 820 9.35 -3.14 11.30
CA ASP A 820 10.26 -2.10 11.89
C ASP A 820 10.91 -1.00 10.99
N ILE A 821 11.65 -1.29 9.91
CA ILE A 821 12.27 -0.26 9.02
C ILE A 821 11.23 0.80 8.62
N LEU A 822 9.93 0.46 8.67
CA LEU A 822 8.84 1.17 8.00
C LEU A 822 7.51 1.32 8.85
N GLY A 823 6.74 0.32 9.36
CA GLY A 823 5.67 0.58 10.39
C GLY A 823 4.30 -0.17 10.57
N ARG A 824 4.06 -1.42 10.12
CA ARG A 824 2.81 -2.25 10.21
C ARG A 824 1.53 -1.78 9.49
N GLU A 825 1.13 -0.51 9.55
CA GLU A 825 0.02 -0.05 8.65
C GLU A 825 0.44 -0.19 7.16
N ALA A 826 1.68 -0.63 6.92
CA ALA A 826 2.14 -1.26 5.70
C ALA A 826 2.82 -2.68 5.78
N VAL A 827 2.29 -3.67 6.54
CA VAL A 827 2.37 -5.13 6.13
C VAL A 827 1.06 -5.83 5.69
N ASP A 828 -0.08 -5.76 6.40
CA ASP A 828 -1.32 -6.55 6.11
C ASP A 828 -1.97 -6.37 4.70
N ARG A 829 -2.41 -5.17 4.35
CA ARG A 829 -2.78 -4.76 2.96
C ARG A 829 -1.79 -5.16 1.84
N LEU A 830 -0.58 -5.68 2.12
CA LEU A 830 0.24 -6.34 1.09
C LEU A 830 -0.42 -7.63 0.60
N ILE A 831 -0.88 -8.38 1.60
CA ILE A 831 -1.57 -9.64 1.52
C ILE A 831 -2.96 -9.43 0.89
N GLU A 832 -3.67 -8.31 1.18
CA GLU A 832 -4.95 -7.94 0.51
C GLU A 832 -4.89 -7.97 -1.04
N GLN A 833 -3.70 -7.85 -1.63
CA GLN A 833 -3.47 -7.75 -3.07
C GLN A 833 -2.27 -8.55 -3.58
N GLY A 834 -1.79 -9.53 -2.82
CA GLY A 834 -0.94 -10.61 -3.34
C GLY A 834 0.37 -10.19 -4.01
N ARG A 835 0.99 -9.07 -3.61
CA ARG A 835 2.43 -8.80 -3.84
C ARG A 835 3.29 -9.11 -2.61
N TYR A 836 2.71 -9.78 -1.60
CA TYR A 836 3.37 -10.46 -0.50
C TYR A 836 2.81 -11.85 -0.56
N ARG A 837 3.68 -12.78 -0.87
CA ARG A 837 3.35 -14.19 -1.00
C ARG A 837 4.34 -14.92 -0.11
N ARG A 838 3.83 -15.91 0.62
CA ARG A 838 4.58 -16.70 1.59
C ARG A 838 4.33 -18.17 1.33
N ASP A 839 5.41 -18.91 1.17
CA ASP A 839 5.43 -20.37 1.07
C ASP A 839 6.35 -20.88 2.18
N VAL A 840 5.81 -20.89 3.40
CA VAL A 840 6.57 -20.96 4.64
C VAL A 840 6.04 -22.07 5.54
N TYR A 841 6.96 -22.79 6.15
CA TYR A 841 6.75 -24.07 6.84
C TYR A 841 7.56 -24.15 8.14
#